data_AF-A0A7W8LPQ2-F1
#
_entry.id   AF-A0A7W8LPQ2-F1
#
_cell.length_a   1.000
_cell.length_b   1.000
_cell.length_c   1.000
_cell.angle_alpha   90.00
_cell.angle_beta   90.00
_cell.angle_gamma   90.00
#
_symmetry.space_group_name_H-M   'P 1'
#
loop_
_entity.id
_entity.type
_entity.pdbx_description
1 polymer ?
#
loop_
_entity_poly.entity_id
_entity_poly.type
_entity_poly.pdbx_seq_one_letter_code
_entity_poly.pdbx_strand_id
1 'polypeptide(L)'
;MGQNAVWGNNKKGRAGLQGTLLLLTLGLASCGGQGSLPPAPEAPAGAAVGTVVEPQQLGQGDNTLSVEPFVSVSNAWGPVERDRSNGEQGAGDGRTLTLNGQTFGRGFGTHAGSSMAFDLGGRCSTFTASVGVDDEVGDRGSVLFQVYADGVKLYDSGKMTGKSATRTLSVSVAGKRELRLVVTDAGDGNQFDHADWVQPTLRGCTAPTTVAAPAPSVSSVTVSPSALALTTGAAGKLTATVVTGGGASSAVTWSSSTPGVATVAADGTVTGVTAGTATIRATSTADASKFGTATVTVSAPAPAPTPGAVVYGGKLVVTRGGTYSGNWESTDTTPAVSIQTSEPVTIENANIRGRGPLIHGYGANLTVRNVRGTSLTPNILGRAAEMAIKIGDARNLRVEGSTFTGGGIYVHNFIGDPAAGQGIRILKNNFVNIDGRKSDGAGGYSGSVIRQMVQFNGVTRIPTAEIAWNQNINEAGRSAGEDLINMYASSGTPDKPILIHDNYLQGSYPANPTEGAHSGGGILLGDGVTGNPETNGYQHAYGNTVISTTNYGMAIIGGWGNRIENNRVISSGRTPDGTRIAAQNVGLYVWDMYGSGAAFGGHVMQNNTSGWTKVSATGTTSQNNWWFPNGSTNGSLTANNAGLGTQTLDSEQAEFVRWQSKLSAAGIVVGAR
;
A
#
# COMPACT_ATOMS: atom_id res chain seq x y z
N MET A 1 -20.07 36.74 30.42
CA MET A 1 -21.54 36.67 30.55
C MET A 1 -22.09 36.91 29.16
N GLY A 2 -22.33 35.89 28.33
CA GLY A 2 -23.34 34.87 28.47
C GLY A 2 -24.61 35.36 27.75
N GLN A 3 -24.99 34.73 26.63
CA GLN A 3 -26.33 34.17 26.42
C GLN A 3 -26.50 33.56 25.02
N ASN A 4 -27.04 32.33 25.05
CA ASN A 4 -27.64 31.59 23.95
C ASN A 4 -28.90 32.30 23.41
N ALA A 5 -29.28 32.03 22.17
CA ALA A 5 -30.68 32.12 21.76
C ALA A 5 -31.05 30.98 20.80
N VAL A 6 -31.84 30.07 21.36
CA VAL A 6 -32.66 29.03 20.71
C VAL A 6 -33.87 29.71 20.06
N TRP A 7 -34.29 29.30 18.87
CA TRP A 7 -35.69 29.41 18.42
C TRP A 7 -36.09 28.15 17.61
N GLY A 8 -37.24 27.59 17.99
CA GLY A 8 -37.78 26.34 17.46
C GLY A 8 -38.93 26.51 16.46
N ASN A 9 -39.23 25.39 15.79
CA ASN A 9 -40.52 24.90 15.25
C ASN A 9 -41.56 25.94 14.78
N ASN A 10 -42.10 25.80 13.56
CA ASN A 10 -43.13 24.80 13.20
C ASN A 10 -43.77 25.06 11.81
N LYS A 11 -44.28 23.97 11.23
CA LYS A 11 -45.43 23.84 10.30
C LYS A 11 -45.28 24.04 8.78
N LYS A 12 -45.35 22.87 8.12
CA LYS A 12 -46.38 22.40 7.14
C LYS A 12 -46.58 23.17 5.82
N GLY A 13 -46.31 22.45 4.73
CA GLY A 13 -47.01 22.58 3.44
C GLY A 13 -46.73 21.36 2.56
N ARG A 14 -47.70 20.44 2.45
CA ARG A 14 -47.69 19.30 1.52
C ARG A 14 -48.22 19.74 0.15
N ALA A 15 -47.56 19.28 -0.92
CA ALA A 15 -48.11 18.81 -2.20
C ALA A 15 -46.88 18.37 -3.03
N GLY A 16 -46.70 17.16 -3.54
CA GLY A 16 -47.65 16.20 -4.07
C GLY A 16 -47.52 16.22 -5.60
N LEU A 17 -46.78 15.28 -6.19
CA LEU A 17 -47.06 14.72 -7.52
C LEU A 17 -46.13 13.53 -7.82
N GLN A 18 -46.77 12.47 -8.31
CA GLN A 18 -46.25 11.16 -8.65
C GLN A 18 -45.76 11.08 -10.10
N GLY A 19 -45.00 10.02 -10.38
CA GLY A 19 -44.84 9.41 -11.71
C GLY A 19 -43.44 9.62 -12.30
N THR A 20 -42.75 8.65 -12.89
CA THR A 20 -43.09 7.27 -13.26
C THR A 20 -41.75 6.55 -13.49
N LEU A 21 -41.67 5.30 -13.05
CA LEU A 21 -40.52 4.40 -13.20
C LEU A 21 -40.53 3.82 -14.62
N LEU A 22 -39.43 3.95 -15.38
CA LEU A 22 -39.22 3.23 -16.64
C LEU A 22 -37.95 2.38 -16.52
N LEU A 23 -38.13 1.07 -16.46
CA LEU A 23 -37.05 0.08 -16.62
C LEU A 23 -36.57 0.06 -18.07
N LEU A 24 -35.25 0.07 -18.27
CA LEU A 24 -34.62 -0.34 -19.52
C LEU A 24 -33.61 -1.46 -19.22
N THR A 25 -33.93 -2.67 -19.65
CA THR A 25 -33.01 -3.81 -19.80
C THR A 25 -32.96 -4.18 -21.28
N LEU A 26 -31.74 -4.39 -21.81
CA LEU A 26 -31.36 -5.13 -23.03
C LEU A 26 -30.00 -4.53 -23.49
N GLY A 27 -28.98 -5.28 -23.88
CA GLY A 27 -28.81 -6.70 -24.13
C GLY A 27 -27.41 -6.85 -24.75
N LEU A 28 -26.64 -7.86 -24.31
CA LEU A 28 -25.36 -8.22 -24.91
C LEU A 28 -25.63 -8.94 -26.24
N ALA A 29 -25.10 -8.39 -27.32
CA ALA A 29 -25.09 -9.04 -28.63
C ALA A 29 -23.68 -9.55 -28.95
N SER A 30 -23.60 -10.85 -29.17
CA SER A 30 -22.47 -11.55 -29.77
C SER A 30 -22.43 -11.35 -31.28
N CYS A 31 -21.25 -11.08 -31.85
CA CYS A 31 -20.95 -11.35 -33.26
C CYS A 31 -19.56 -11.99 -33.36
N GLY A 32 -19.51 -13.15 -34.01
CA GLY A 32 -18.28 -13.88 -34.31
C GLY A 32 -17.52 -13.28 -35.49
N GLY A 33 -16.21 -13.46 -35.47
CA GLY A 33 -15.31 -13.20 -36.58
C GLY A 33 -14.07 -14.08 -36.42
N GLN A 34 -13.89 -14.99 -37.38
CA GLN A 34 -12.74 -15.89 -37.46
C GLN A 34 -11.45 -15.07 -37.68
N GLY A 35 -10.49 -15.25 -36.78
CA GLY A 35 -9.11 -14.82 -36.92
C GLY A 35 -8.24 -15.78 -36.11
N SER A 36 -7.28 -16.41 -36.78
CA SER A 36 -6.34 -17.38 -36.22
C SER A 36 -5.66 -16.86 -34.95
N LEU A 37 -5.89 -17.53 -33.83
CA LEU A 37 -5.22 -17.27 -32.56
C LEU A 37 -3.77 -17.80 -32.62
N PRO A 38 -2.77 -17.08 -32.08
CA PRO A 38 -1.43 -17.60 -31.90
C PRO A 38 -1.43 -18.75 -30.87
N PRO A 39 -0.43 -19.66 -30.87
CA PRO A 39 -0.40 -20.81 -29.97
C PRO A 39 -0.49 -20.36 -28.51
N ALA A 40 -1.33 -21.07 -27.74
CA ALA A 40 -1.50 -20.84 -26.32
C ALA A 40 -0.15 -20.97 -25.60
N PRO A 41 0.19 -20.08 -24.65
CA PRO A 41 1.34 -20.28 -23.79
C PRO A 41 1.13 -21.56 -22.98
N GLU A 42 2.20 -22.36 -22.83
CA GLU A 42 2.26 -23.54 -21.98
C GLU A 42 1.56 -23.29 -20.65
N ALA A 43 0.66 -24.21 -20.29
CA ALA A 43 0.03 -24.20 -18.98
C ALA A 43 1.13 -24.27 -17.90
N PRO A 44 1.15 -23.36 -16.91
CA PRO A 44 2.04 -23.52 -15.79
C PRO A 44 1.68 -24.83 -15.09
N ALA A 45 2.71 -25.65 -14.82
CA ALA A 45 2.62 -26.87 -14.03
C ALA A 45 1.70 -26.65 -12.82
N GLY A 46 0.69 -27.51 -12.71
CA GLY A 46 -0.37 -27.40 -11.71
C GLY A 46 0.22 -27.13 -10.32
N ALA A 47 -0.32 -26.11 -9.67
CA ALA A 47 -0.10 -25.88 -8.26
C ALA A 47 -0.34 -27.19 -7.49
N ALA A 48 0.70 -27.67 -6.81
CA ALA A 48 0.53 -28.65 -5.76
C ALA A 48 -0.36 -28.02 -4.68
N VAL A 49 -1.66 -28.33 -4.73
CA VAL A 49 -2.54 -28.16 -3.58
C VAL A 49 -1.92 -29.01 -2.49
N GLY A 50 -1.49 -28.37 -1.40
CA GLY A 50 -1.05 -29.07 -0.19
C GLY A 50 -2.23 -29.85 0.39
N THR A 51 -2.45 -31.07 -0.09
CA THR A 51 -3.28 -32.05 0.57
C THR A 51 -2.53 -32.53 1.80
N VAL A 52 -3.14 -32.35 2.97
CA VAL A 52 -2.75 -33.04 4.20
C VAL A 52 -2.71 -34.54 3.88
N VAL A 53 -1.52 -35.14 3.83
CA VAL A 53 -1.36 -36.58 3.70
C VAL A 53 -1.86 -37.19 5.00
N GLU A 54 -2.98 -37.91 4.97
CA GLU A 54 -3.37 -38.69 6.14
C GLU A 54 -2.23 -39.68 6.47
N PRO A 55 -1.79 -39.78 7.73
CA PRO A 55 -0.70 -40.66 8.09
C PRO A 55 -1.11 -42.13 7.90
N GLN A 56 -0.21 -42.94 7.36
CA GLN A 56 -0.42 -44.39 7.25
C GLN A 56 -0.73 -45.00 8.62
N GLN A 57 -1.70 -45.91 8.65
CA GLN A 57 -2.24 -46.53 9.86
C GLN A 57 -1.78 -47.98 10.01
N LEU A 58 -0.49 -48.25 9.75
CA LEU A 58 0.06 -49.60 9.91
C LEU A 58 -0.14 -50.10 11.36
N GLY A 59 -1.01 -51.08 11.49
CA GLY A 59 -1.33 -51.78 12.73
C GLY A 59 -0.33 -52.90 13.03
N GLN A 60 -0.46 -53.49 14.21
CA GLN A 60 0.30 -54.69 14.58
C GLN A 60 -0.13 -55.87 13.70
N GLY A 61 0.83 -56.65 13.20
CA GLY A 61 0.60 -57.82 12.36
C GLY A 61 0.69 -57.49 10.88
N ASP A 62 -0.27 -58.01 10.10
CA ASP A 62 -0.26 -57.90 8.65
C ASP A 62 -1.14 -56.73 8.18
N ASN A 63 -0.62 -55.94 7.24
CA ASN A 63 -1.26 -54.73 6.73
C ASN A 63 -1.35 -54.78 5.21
N THR A 64 -2.57 -54.67 4.65
CA THR A 64 -2.79 -54.62 3.21
C THR A 64 -2.56 -53.20 2.70
N LEU A 65 -1.65 -53.01 1.76
CA LEU A 65 -1.25 -51.67 1.31
C LEU A 65 -2.34 -50.95 0.51
N SER A 66 -3.26 -51.66 -0.14
CA SER A 66 -4.28 -51.01 -0.98
C SER A 66 -5.27 -50.13 -0.21
N VAL A 67 -5.33 -50.25 1.12
CA VAL A 67 -6.11 -49.37 2.00
C VAL A 67 -5.26 -48.30 2.71
N GLU A 68 -3.93 -48.33 2.55
CA GLU A 68 -3.02 -47.37 3.18
C GLU A 68 -2.78 -46.15 2.28
N PRO A 69 -2.73 -44.92 2.82
CA PRO A 69 -2.42 -43.73 2.04
C PRO A 69 -1.00 -43.81 1.46
N PHE A 70 -0.78 -43.23 0.27
CA PHE A 70 0.56 -43.17 -0.31
C PHE A 70 1.36 -42.02 0.33
N VAL A 71 2.67 -42.21 0.56
CA VAL A 71 3.59 -41.10 0.85
C VAL A 71 3.83 -40.28 -0.42
N SER A 72 3.99 -40.95 -1.55
CA SER A 72 3.96 -40.35 -2.88
C SER A 72 3.50 -41.39 -3.90
N VAL A 73 2.89 -40.92 -4.99
CA VAL A 73 2.41 -41.78 -6.08
C VAL A 73 2.56 -41.07 -7.43
N SER A 74 2.92 -41.85 -8.45
CA SER A 74 2.99 -41.43 -9.85
C SER A 74 2.66 -42.62 -10.75
N ASN A 75 2.11 -42.33 -11.91
CA ASN A 75 1.69 -43.32 -12.91
C ASN A 75 1.77 -42.64 -14.28
N ALA A 76 2.32 -43.31 -15.29
CA ALA A 76 2.55 -42.63 -16.58
C ALA A 76 1.26 -42.35 -17.35
N TRP A 77 0.25 -43.20 -17.19
CA TRP A 77 -1.03 -43.07 -17.88
C TRP A 77 -2.19 -43.38 -16.94
N GLY A 78 -3.11 -42.42 -16.78
CA GLY A 78 -4.17 -42.48 -15.80
C GLY A 78 -3.66 -42.49 -14.34
N PRO A 79 -4.55 -42.41 -13.35
CA PRO A 79 -4.17 -42.57 -11.95
C PRO A 79 -3.80 -44.02 -11.61
N VAL A 80 -3.10 -44.22 -10.49
CA VAL A 80 -3.02 -45.55 -9.86
C VAL A 80 -4.38 -45.88 -9.28
N GLU A 81 -4.91 -47.04 -9.65
CA GLU A 81 -6.22 -47.52 -9.23
C GLU A 81 -6.09 -48.42 -8.00
N ARG A 82 -6.94 -48.22 -6.99
CA ARG A 82 -6.98 -49.06 -5.79
C ARG A 82 -8.05 -50.12 -5.94
N ASP A 83 -7.65 -51.38 -5.72
CA ASP A 83 -8.51 -52.56 -5.81
C ASP A 83 -9.19 -52.74 -7.19
N ARG A 84 -8.63 -52.10 -8.23
CA ARG A 84 -9.06 -52.13 -9.64
C ARG A 84 -7.86 -52.08 -10.58
N SER A 85 -7.98 -52.61 -11.80
CA SER A 85 -6.98 -52.50 -12.87
C SER A 85 -6.82 -51.03 -13.31
N ASN A 86 -5.82 -50.70 -14.14
CA ASN A 86 -5.68 -49.33 -14.67
C ASN A 86 -6.73 -49.07 -15.78
N GLY A 87 -7.61 -48.07 -15.63
CA GLY A 87 -8.62 -47.73 -16.65
C GLY A 87 -8.28 -46.52 -17.53
N GLU A 88 -7.02 -46.07 -17.51
CA GLU A 88 -6.40 -45.03 -18.34
C GLU A 88 -6.83 -43.57 -18.10
N GLN A 89 -8.10 -43.28 -17.80
CA GLN A 89 -8.63 -41.91 -17.97
C GLN A 89 -8.83 -41.18 -16.63
N GLY A 90 -9.56 -41.76 -15.70
CA GLY A 90 -9.96 -41.09 -14.46
C GLY A 90 -10.12 -42.05 -13.29
N ALA A 91 -10.01 -41.53 -12.06
CA ALA A 91 -10.01 -42.37 -10.88
C ALA A 91 -11.26 -43.25 -10.77
N GLY A 92 -11.06 -44.55 -10.59
CA GLY A 92 -12.10 -45.56 -10.40
C GLY A 92 -12.73 -46.08 -11.69
N ASP A 93 -12.16 -45.82 -12.87
CA ASP A 93 -12.65 -46.35 -14.15
C ASP A 93 -12.14 -47.76 -14.49
N GLY A 94 -11.16 -48.25 -13.72
CA GLY A 94 -10.59 -49.58 -13.84
C GLY A 94 -11.55 -50.75 -13.60
N ARG A 95 -11.19 -51.93 -14.12
CA ARG A 95 -11.96 -53.17 -13.95
C ARG A 95 -11.49 -53.94 -12.71
N THR A 96 -12.06 -55.13 -12.49
CA THR A 96 -11.54 -56.06 -11.46
C THR A 96 -10.12 -56.48 -11.82
N LEU A 97 -9.19 -56.43 -10.86
CA LEU A 97 -7.82 -56.89 -11.02
C LEU A 97 -7.79 -58.36 -11.46
N THR A 98 -7.13 -58.66 -12.57
CA THR A 98 -7.08 -60.00 -13.15
C THR A 98 -5.68 -60.39 -13.58
N LEU A 99 -5.16 -61.49 -13.02
CA LEU A 99 -3.85 -62.03 -13.38
C LEU A 99 -3.95 -63.52 -13.70
N ASN A 100 -3.59 -63.90 -14.94
CA ASN A 100 -3.57 -65.29 -15.40
C ASN A 100 -4.91 -66.01 -15.17
N GLY A 101 -6.00 -65.32 -15.49
CA GLY A 101 -7.39 -65.79 -15.39
C GLY A 101 -7.96 -65.81 -13.97
N GLN A 102 -7.24 -65.31 -12.96
CA GLN A 102 -7.70 -65.23 -11.57
C GLN A 102 -8.08 -63.81 -11.20
N THR A 103 -9.19 -63.65 -10.46
CA THR A 103 -9.65 -62.34 -9.98
C THR A 103 -9.15 -62.03 -8.58
N PHE A 104 -8.83 -60.76 -8.33
CA PHE A 104 -8.34 -60.31 -7.03
C PHE A 104 -9.14 -59.12 -6.52
N GLY A 105 -9.53 -59.16 -5.25
CA GLY A 105 -10.31 -58.08 -4.62
C GLY A 105 -9.48 -56.99 -3.97
N ARG A 106 -8.14 -57.16 -3.87
CA ARG A 106 -7.25 -56.19 -3.23
C ARG A 106 -5.96 -56.02 -4.03
N GLY A 107 -5.57 -54.78 -4.29
CA GLY A 107 -4.34 -54.49 -5.01
C GLY A 107 -4.25 -53.07 -5.57
N PHE A 108 -3.32 -52.90 -6.51
CA PHE A 108 -3.16 -51.67 -7.28
C PHE A 108 -3.08 -52.00 -8.77
N GLY A 109 -3.91 -51.34 -9.57
CA GLY A 109 -3.79 -51.30 -11.02
C GLY A 109 -2.96 -50.09 -11.44
N THR A 110 -1.91 -50.33 -12.22
CA THR A 110 -0.96 -49.31 -12.63
C THR A 110 -0.68 -49.37 -14.12
N HIS A 111 -0.05 -48.33 -14.65
CA HIS A 111 0.51 -48.31 -15.99
C HIS A 111 2.03 -48.14 -15.89
N ALA A 112 2.82 -48.82 -16.73
CA ALA A 112 4.29 -48.71 -16.67
C ALA A 112 4.79 -47.25 -16.70
N GLY A 113 5.87 -46.99 -15.97
CA GLY A 113 6.29 -45.65 -15.55
C GLY A 113 5.61 -45.21 -14.24
N SER A 114 5.27 -46.17 -13.37
CA SER A 114 4.63 -45.93 -12.08
C SER A 114 5.57 -46.07 -10.90
N SER A 115 5.28 -45.32 -9.83
CA SER A 115 6.00 -45.40 -8.55
C SER A 115 5.05 -45.06 -7.41
N MET A 116 4.96 -45.94 -6.41
CA MET A 116 4.18 -45.77 -5.18
C MET A 116 5.08 -45.94 -3.95
N ALA A 117 5.11 -44.96 -3.04
CA ALA A 117 5.93 -44.99 -1.83
C ALA A 117 5.11 -45.09 -0.55
N PHE A 118 5.62 -45.82 0.45
CA PHE A 118 5.00 -46.07 1.76
C PHE A 118 6.04 -45.93 2.89
N ASP A 119 5.63 -45.40 4.05
CA ASP A 119 6.45 -45.28 5.26
C ASP A 119 6.20 -46.46 6.22
N LEU A 120 7.16 -47.36 6.27
CA LEU A 120 7.17 -48.53 7.13
C LEU A 120 7.50 -48.19 8.60
N GLY A 121 8.14 -47.05 8.85
CA GLY A 121 8.61 -46.63 10.17
C GLY A 121 9.61 -47.58 10.83
N GLY A 122 10.24 -48.50 10.09
CA GLY A 122 11.13 -49.53 10.65
C GLY A 122 10.41 -50.69 11.34
N ARG A 123 9.08 -50.78 11.23
CA ARG A 123 8.24 -51.64 12.08
C ARG A 123 7.91 -53.00 11.48
N CYS A 124 7.98 -53.15 10.16
CA CYS A 124 7.58 -54.36 9.46
C CYS A 124 8.79 -55.20 9.05
N SER A 125 8.59 -56.51 8.91
CA SER A 125 9.69 -57.44 8.64
C SER A 125 9.75 -57.87 7.18
N THR A 126 8.60 -58.01 6.51
CA THR A 126 8.51 -58.58 5.16
C THR A 126 7.45 -57.87 4.33
N PHE A 127 7.71 -57.65 3.05
CA PHE A 127 6.72 -57.25 2.06
C PHE A 127 6.43 -58.43 1.12
N THR A 128 5.15 -58.73 0.89
CA THR A 128 4.69 -59.77 -0.03
C THR A 128 3.66 -59.23 -1.01
N ALA A 129 3.73 -59.64 -2.27
CA ALA A 129 2.72 -59.34 -3.29
C ALA A 129 2.72 -60.41 -4.37
N SER A 130 1.67 -60.46 -5.20
CA SER A 130 1.76 -61.09 -6.52
C SER A 130 1.64 -60.04 -7.61
N VAL A 131 2.36 -60.23 -8.72
CA VAL A 131 2.48 -59.25 -9.79
C VAL A 131 2.30 -59.89 -11.17
N GLY A 132 1.78 -59.12 -12.11
CA GLY A 132 1.63 -59.51 -13.51
C GLY A 132 1.04 -58.40 -14.36
N VAL A 133 1.06 -58.60 -15.68
CA VAL A 133 0.30 -57.76 -16.63
C VAL A 133 -1.18 -58.12 -16.49
N ASP A 134 -2.07 -57.12 -16.39
CA ASP A 134 -3.51 -57.37 -16.23
C ASP A 134 -4.09 -58.08 -17.46
N ASP A 135 -4.99 -59.04 -17.25
CA ASP A 135 -5.56 -59.85 -18.34
C ASP A 135 -6.34 -59.00 -19.37
N GLU A 136 -6.78 -57.79 -19.04
CA GLU A 136 -7.56 -56.91 -19.94
C GLU A 136 -6.78 -56.46 -21.18
N VAL A 137 -5.45 -56.41 -21.08
CA VAL A 137 -4.59 -56.05 -22.22
C VAL A 137 -4.19 -57.27 -23.05
N GLY A 138 -4.47 -58.50 -22.60
CA GLY A 138 -4.04 -59.73 -23.25
C GLY A 138 -2.52 -59.80 -23.42
N ASP A 139 -2.04 -60.35 -24.53
CA ASP A 139 -0.61 -60.57 -24.79
C ASP A 139 0.20 -59.30 -25.16
N ARG A 140 -0.40 -58.11 -25.07
CA ARG A 140 0.15 -56.87 -25.66
C ARG A 140 1.12 -56.13 -24.73
N GLY A 141 0.90 -56.18 -23.42
CA GLY A 141 1.69 -55.45 -22.42
C GLY A 141 3.00 -56.15 -22.03
N SER A 142 3.97 -55.35 -21.61
CA SER A 142 5.34 -55.72 -21.31
C SER A 142 5.93 -54.84 -20.21
N VAL A 143 6.11 -55.39 -19.00
CA VAL A 143 6.51 -54.60 -17.84
C VAL A 143 7.61 -55.26 -17.01
N LEU A 144 8.23 -54.47 -16.13
CA LEU A 144 9.15 -54.97 -15.11
C LEU A 144 8.81 -54.35 -13.76
N PHE A 145 8.52 -55.21 -12.79
CA PHE A 145 8.18 -54.87 -11.42
C PHE A 145 9.43 -54.80 -10.56
N GLN A 146 9.58 -53.73 -9.78
CA GLN A 146 10.68 -53.55 -8.85
C GLN A 146 10.17 -53.15 -7.48
N VAL A 147 10.85 -53.65 -6.46
CA VAL A 147 10.64 -53.24 -5.07
C VAL A 147 11.92 -52.62 -4.55
N TYR A 148 11.83 -51.42 -4.00
CA TYR A 148 12.92 -50.73 -3.30
C TYR A 148 12.55 -50.54 -1.83
N ALA A 149 13.55 -50.57 -0.95
CA ALA A 149 13.40 -50.09 0.41
C ALA A 149 14.59 -49.22 0.82
N ASP A 150 14.32 -48.04 1.40
CA ASP A 150 15.32 -47.00 1.69
C ASP A 150 16.28 -46.74 0.50
N GLY A 151 15.72 -46.66 -0.71
CA GLY A 151 16.48 -46.47 -1.95
C GLY A 151 17.23 -47.71 -2.49
N VAL A 152 17.26 -48.83 -1.76
CA VAL A 152 17.93 -50.08 -2.18
C VAL A 152 16.95 -51.00 -2.90
N LYS A 153 17.29 -51.46 -4.11
CA LYS A 153 16.47 -52.44 -4.84
C LYS A 153 16.52 -53.80 -4.16
N LEU A 154 15.37 -54.31 -3.75
CA LEU A 154 15.19 -55.60 -3.08
C LEU A 154 14.64 -56.69 -4.01
N TYR A 155 13.86 -56.30 -5.03
CA TYR A 155 13.26 -57.22 -5.99
C TYR A 155 13.26 -56.64 -7.39
N ASP A 156 13.36 -57.52 -8.37
CA ASP A 156 13.21 -57.25 -9.80
C ASP A 156 12.57 -58.48 -10.43
N SER A 157 11.41 -58.33 -11.09
CA SER A 157 10.73 -59.45 -11.74
C SER A 157 11.45 -59.89 -13.02
N GLY A 158 12.33 -59.07 -13.59
CA GLY A 158 12.63 -59.13 -15.00
C GLY A 158 11.39 -58.85 -15.86
N LYS A 159 11.54 -58.95 -17.18
CA LYS A 159 10.46 -58.73 -18.14
C LYS A 159 9.30 -59.71 -17.91
N MET A 160 8.10 -59.17 -17.74
CA MET A 160 6.83 -59.89 -17.68
C MET A 160 5.93 -59.40 -18.81
N THR A 161 5.17 -60.30 -19.41
CA THR A 161 4.21 -60.02 -20.48
C THR A 161 2.85 -60.61 -20.12
N GLY A 162 1.81 -60.34 -20.91
CA GLY A 162 0.48 -60.97 -20.72
C GLY A 162 0.48 -62.50 -20.72
N LYS A 163 1.53 -63.15 -21.25
CA LYS A 163 1.72 -64.62 -21.21
C LYS A 163 2.44 -65.12 -19.96
N SER A 164 3.03 -64.21 -19.19
CA SER A 164 3.83 -64.59 -18.03
C SER A 164 2.92 -65.10 -16.93
N ALA A 165 3.29 -66.22 -16.31
CA ALA A 165 2.61 -66.65 -15.10
C ALA A 165 2.74 -65.56 -14.02
N THR A 166 1.66 -65.37 -13.24
CA THR A 166 1.65 -64.51 -12.06
C THR A 166 2.83 -64.85 -11.16
N ARG A 167 3.61 -63.84 -10.76
CA ARG A 167 4.77 -64.04 -9.88
C ARG A 167 4.47 -63.54 -8.49
N THR A 168 4.67 -64.40 -7.50
CA THR A 168 4.64 -64.01 -6.09
C THR A 168 6.03 -63.64 -5.61
N LEU A 169 6.14 -62.53 -4.90
CA LEU A 169 7.38 -62.06 -4.29
C LEU A 169 7.24 -61.94 -2.77
N SER A 170 8.36 -62.14 -2.09
CA SER A 170 8.52 -61.95 -0.65
C SER A 170 9.92 -61.40 -0.40
N VAL A 171 10.01 -60.19 0.14
CA VAL A 171 11.29 -59.52 0.42
C VAL A 171 11.34 -59.01 1.86
N SER A 172 12.51 -59.10 2.47
CA SER A 172 12.71 -58.54 3.81
C SER A 172 12.75 -57.01 3.75
N VAL A 173 11.95 -56.38 4.60
CA VAL A 173 11.95 -54.93 4.84
C VAL A 173 12.27 -54.62 6.31
N ALA A 174 12.87 -55.58 7.01
CA ALA A 174 13.20 -55.46 8.43
C ALA A 174 14.09 -54.23 8.68
N GLY A 175 13.65 -53.36 9.58
CA GLY A 175 14.33 -52.12 9.94
C GLY A 175 14.32 -51.04 8.86
N LYS A 176 13.65 -51.25 7.72
CA LYS A 176 13.54 -50.27 6.63
C LYS A 176 12.46 -49.25 6.93
N ARG A 177 12.65 -48.01 6.50
CA ARG A 177 11.71 -46.91 6.75
C ARG A 177 10.82 -46.62 5.55
N GLU A 178 11.34 -46.71 4.34
CA GLU A 178 10.58 -46.50 3.11
C GLU A 178 10.44 -47.82 2.34
N LEU A 179 9.27 -48.07 1.76
CA LEU A 179 9.02 -49.05 0.71
C LEU A 179 8.55 -48.32 -0.55
N ARG A 180 9.12 -48.65 -1.71
CA ARG A 180 8.69 -48.11 -3.00
C ARG A 180 8.46 -49.22 -4.01
N LEU A 181 7.26 -49.25 -4.58
CA LEU A 181 6.83 -50.18 -5.62
C LEU A 181 6.87 -49.47 -6.97
N VAL A 182 7.55 -50.06 -7.94
CA VAL A 182 7.82 -49.43 -9.25
C VAL A 182 7.46 -50.39 -10.38
N VAL A 183 6.83 -49.88 -11.43
CA VAL A 183 6.65 -50.59 -12.70
C VAL A 183 7.32 -49.79 -13.81
N THR A 184 8.18 -50.46 -14.58
CA THR A 184 8.84 -49.89 -15.77
C THR A 184 8.35 -50.59 -17.04
N ASP A 185 8.55 -49.95 -18.19
CA ASP A 185 8.07 -50.36 -19.52
C ASP A 185 8.92 -51.46 -20.18
N ALA A 186 9.74 -52.17 -19.39
CA ALA A 186 10.68 -53.20 -19.83
C ALA A 186 11.61 -52.81 -21.02
N GLY A 187 11.73 -51.51 -21.32
CA GLY A 187 12.54 -50.97 -22.41
C GLY A 187 11.92 -51.02 -23.81
N ASP A 188 10.64 -51.38 -23.97
CA ASP A 188 9.93 -51.38 -25.27
C ASP A 188 8.84 -50.29 -25.41
N GLY A 189 8.79 -49.35 -24.47
CA GLY A 189 7.79 -48.28 -24.44
C GLY A 189 6.48 -48.75 -23.81
N ASN A 190 5.65 -47.80 -23.39
CA ASN A 190 4.59 -48.08 -22.42
C ASN A 190 3.25 -48.57 -23.00
N GLN A 191 3.20 -49.06 -24.24
CA GLN A 191 1.92 -49.40 -24.87
C GLN A 191 1.29 -50.65 -24.24
N PHE A 192 0.04 -50.55 -23.78
CA PHE A 192 -0.72 -51.64 -23.15
C PHE A 192 -0.11 -52.16 -21.84
N ASP A 193 0.71 -51.37 -21.16
CA ASP A 193 1.45 -51.79 -19.97
C ASP A 193 0.63 -51.67 -18.68
N HIS A 194 -0.56 -52.27 -18.69
CA HIS A 194 -1.43 -52.35 -17.52
C HIS A 194 -0.89 -53.45 -16.60
N ALA A 195 -0.53 -53.07 -15.40
CA ALA A 195 0.27 -53.88 -14.49
C ALA A 195 -0.33 -53.85 -13.08
N ASP A 196 -0.57 -55.04 -12.53
CA ASP A 196 -1.22 -55.19 -11.25
C ASP A 196 -0.25 -55.65 -10.16
N TRP A 197 -0.37 -55.00 -9.00
CA TRP A 197 0.14 -55.50 -7.72
C TRP A 197 -1.04 -56.05 -6.91
N VAL A 198 -1.22 -57.37 -6.86
CA VAL A 198 -2.33 -57.99 -6.12
C VAL A 198 -1.90 -58.48 -4.74
N GLN A 199 -2.78 -58.28 -3.76
CA GLN A 199 -2.56 -58.56 -2.34
C GLN A 199 -1.24 -58.00 -1.74
N PRO A 200 -0.83 -56.75 -2.06
CA PRO A 200 0.39 -56.18 -1.52
C PRO A 200 0.25 -56.02 0.00
N THR A 201 1.05 -56.77 0.75
CA THR A 201 0.91 -56.91 2.21
C THR A 201 2.25 -56.71 2.89
N LEU A 202 2.30 -55.83 3.89
CA LEU A 202 3.38 -55.76 4.87
C LEU A 202 3.08 -56.75 5.99
N ARG A 203 4.06 -57.59 6.34
CA ARG A 203 3.93 -58.64 7.35
C ARG A 203 4.77 -58.33 8.58
N GLY A 204 4.34 -58.88 9.71
CA GLY A 204 5.10 -58.85 10.96
C GLY A 204 5.37 -57.44 11.46
N CYS A 205 4.44 -56.51 11.23
CA CYS A 205 4.55 -55.15 11.74
C CYS A 205 4.38 -55.16 13.26
N THR A 206 5.31 -54.54 13.97
CA THR A 206 5.19 -54.35 15.41
C THR A 206 4.23 -53.20 15.72
N ALA A 207 3.54 -53.27 16.86
CA ALA A 207 2.78 -52.14 17.35
C ALA A 207 3.72 -50.92 17.42
N PRO A 208 3.25 -49.71 17.06
CA PRO A 208 4.07 -48.51 17.23
C PRO A 208 4.56 -48.48 18.68
N THR A 209 5.86 -48.58 18.88
CA THR A 209 6.45 -48.41 20.21
C THR A 209 6.10 -47.00 20.66
N THR A 210 5.22 -46.89 21.65
CA THR A 210 5.06 -45.65 22.43
C THR A 210 6.31 -45.49 23.28
N VAL A 211 7.40 -45.07 22.63
CA VAL A 211 8.38 -44.24 23.32
C VAL A 211 7.57 -43.02 23.76
N ALA A 212 7.40 -42.84 25.07
CA ALA A 212 6.79 -41.62 25.60
C ALA A 212 7.41 -40.45 24.86
N ALA A 213 6.59 -39.71 24.10
CA ALA A 213 7.07 -38.57 23.35
C ALA A 213 7.84 -37.69 24.35
N PRO A 214 9.11 -37.34 24.08
CA PRO A 214 9.83 -36.44 24.97
C PRO A 214 8.94 -35.21 25.17
N ALA A 215 8.82 -34.75 26.42
CA ALA A 215 7.94 -33.63 26.73
C ALA A 215 8.23 -32.45 25.78
N PRO A 216 7.20 -31.71 25.33
CA PRO A 216 7.39 -30.53 24.49
C PRO A 216 8.43 -29.61 25.14
N SER A 217 9.52 -29.34 24.43
CA SER A 217 10.61 -28.52 24.95
C SER A 217 11.15 -27.58 23.88
N VAL A 218 11.57 -26.40 24.31
CA VAL A 218 12.22 -25.39 23.46
C VAL A 218 13.68 -25.31 23.89
N SER A 219 14.59 -25.69 23.00
CA SER A 219 16.02 -25.69 23.29
C SER A 219 16.60 -24.28 23.25
N SER A 220 16.26 -23.50 22.21
CA SER A 220 16.74 -22.14 22.01
C SER A 220 15.83 -21.32 21.10
N VAL A 221 15.87 -19.99 21.27
CA VAL A 221 15.34 -19.02 20.31
C VAL A 221 16.49 -18.10 19.92
N THR A 222 16.78 -17.98 18.62
CA THR A 222 17.77 -17.05 18.09
C THR A 222 17.10 -16.04 17.16
N VAL A 223 17.59 -14.81 17.13
CA VAL A 223 17.09 -13.76 16.24
C VAL A 223 18.22 -13.36 15.29
N SER A 224 17.91 -13.29 13.99
CA SER A 224 18.85 -12.88 12.95
C SER A 224 18.24 -11.80 12.04
N PRO A 225 19.00 -10.74 11.69
CA PRO A 225 20.31 -10.40 12.23
C PRO A 225 20.26 -10.02 13.73
N SER A 226 21.39 -10.15 14.45
CA SER A 226 21.48 -9.77 15.88
C SER A 226 21.52 -8.25 16.08
N ALA A 227 21.81 -7.48 15.04
CA ALA A 227 21.70 -6.04 15.01
C ALA A 227 21.08 -5.56 13.69
N LEU A 228 20.22 -4.54 13.76
CA LEU A 228 19.57 -3.96 12.60
C LEU A 228 19.68 -2.43 12.69
N ALA A 229 20.29 -1.82 11.67
CA ALA A 229 20.39 -0.37 11.56
C ALA A 229 19.29 0.15 10.63
N LEU A 230 18.50 1.10 11.11
CA LEU A 230 17.41 1.73 10.35
C LEU A 230 17.57 3.26 10.40
N THR A 231 16.98 3.95 9.43
CA THR A 231 16.68 5.39 9.56
C THR A 231 15.24 5.58 10.01
N THR A 232 14.89 6.71 10.63
CA THR A 232 13.49 7.03 10.96
C THR A 232 12.57 6.85 9.75
N GLY A 233 11.47 6.12 9.92
CA GLY A 233 10.50 5.76 8.88
C GLY A 233 10.86 4.53 8.04
N ALA A 234 12.10 4.03 8.11
CA ALA A 234 12.50 2.82 7.39
C ALA A 234 12.08 1.55 8.15
N ALA A 235 11.88 0.47 7.41
CA ALA A 235 11.59 -0.84 7.95
C ALA A 235 12.68 -1.86 7.58
N GLY A 236 12.88 -2.86 8.44
CA GLY A 236 13.75 -4.00 8.19
C GLY A 236 13.17 -5.27 8.79
N LYS A 237 13.77 -6.42 8.47
CA LYS A 237 13.24 -7.73 8.87
C LYS A 237 14.15 -8.40 9.88
N LEU A 238 13.57 -8.87 10.98
CA LEU A 238 14.17 -9.83 11.88
C LEU A 238 13.49 -11.18 11.70
N THR A 239 14.28 -12.25 11.77
CA THR A 239 13.80 -13.63 11.70
C THR A 239 14.13 -14.34 13.01
N ALA A 240 13.13 -14.95 13.65
CA ALA A 240 13.34 -15.81 14.80
C ALA A 240 13.48 -17.26 14.34
N THR A 241 14.50 -17.96 14.81
CA THR A 241 14.66 -19.41 14.65
C THR A 241 14.47 -20.07 16.01
N VAL A 242 13.48 -20.94 16.12
CA VAL A 242 13.17 -21.68 17.35
C VAL A 242 13.55 -23.14 17.16
N VAL A 243 14.43 -23.65 18.01
CA VAL A 243 14.79 -25.07 18.04
C VAL A 243 13.88 -25.76 19.05
N THR A 244 13.00 -26.63 18.58
CA THR A 244 12.01 -27.34 19.41
C THR A 244 12.21 -28.85 19.35
N GLY A 245 11.78 -29.53 20.41
CA GLY A 245 11.69 -30.99 20.51
C GLY A 245 10.35 -31.41 21.12
N GLY A 246 9.96 -32.67 20.93
CA GLY A 246 8.78 -33.22 21.60
C GLY A 246 7.44 -32.60 21.19
N GLY A 247 7.36 -31.94 20.02
CA GLY A 247 6.14 -31.29 19.52
C GLY A 247 5.86 -29.88 20.06
N ALA A 248 6.83 -29.23 20.73
CA ALA A 248 6.66 -27.83 21.15
C ALA A 248 6.51 -26.88 19.96
N SER A 249 5.64 -25.86 20.13
CA SER A 249 5.41 -24.80 19.15
C SER A 249 6.68 -24.00 18.86
N SER A 250 6.95 -23.75 17.58
CA SER A 250 8.00 -22.85 17.11
C SER A 250 7.56 -21.39 17.02
N ALA A 251 6.33 -21.05 17.42
CA ALA A 251 5.83 -19.70 17.38
C ALA A 251 6.52 -18.81 18.44
N VAL A 252 6.63 -17.52 18.11
CA VAL A 252 7.18 -16.50 19.00
C VAL A 252 6.26 -15.31 19.10
N THR A 253 6.32 -14.62 20.24
CA THR A 253 5.76 -13.28 20.42
C THR A 253 6.90 -12.28 20.35
N TRP A 254 6.75 -11.28 19.49
CA TRP A 254 7.70 -10.18 19.36
C TRP A 254 7.35 -9.03 20.31
N SER A 255 8.37 -8.38 20.87
CA SER A 255 8.22 -7.15 21.66
C SER A 255 9.38 -6.20 21.43
N SER A 256 9.14 -4.91 21.67
CA SER A 256 10.16 -3.86 21.66
C SER A 256 10.32 -3.29 23.07
N SER A 257 11.57 -3.09 23.51
CA SER A 257 11.86 -2.40 24.78
C SER A 257 11.45 -0.93 24.74
N THR A 258 11.38 -0.33 23.55
CA THR A 258 11.12 1.11 23.37
C THR A 258 10.35 1.34 22.07
N PRO A 259 9.02 1.10 22.06
CA PRO A 259 8.19 1.24 20.87
C PRO A 259 8.25 2.64 20.22
N GLY A 260 8.49 3.69 21.03
CA GLY A 260 8.70 5.06 20.51
C GLY A 260 9.96 5.23 19.66
N VAL A 261 10.96 4.35 19.78
CA VAL A 261 12.18 4.32 18.97
C VAL A 261 12.04 3.34 17.81
N ALA A 262 11.60 2.11 18.06
CA ALA A 262 11.33 1.12 17.01
C ALA A 262 10.18 0.19 17.42
N THR A 263 9.26 -0.07 16.49
CA THR A 263 8.16 -1.04 16.66
C THR A 263 8.49 -2.34 15.93
N VAL A 264 7.83 -3.44 16.31
CA VAL A 264 7.95 -4.74 15.64
C VAL A 264 6.57 -5.37 15.46
N ALA A 265 6.28 -5.87 14.27
CA ALA A 265 5.05 -6.58 13.94
C ALA A 265 5.15 -8.07 14.27
N ALA A 266 4.01 -8.77 14.26
CA ALA A 266 3.93 -10.20 14.60
C ALA A 266 4.77 -11.10 13.67
N ASP A 267 5.05 -10.65 12.46
CA ASP A 267 5.87 -11.35 11.47
C ASP A 267 7.38 -11.08 11.64
N GLY A 268 7.81 -10.25 12.60
CA GLY A 268 9.22 -9.85 12.80
C GLY A 268 9.67 -8.64 11.98
N THR A 269 8.77 -7.94 11.29
CA THR A 269 9.08 -6.68 10.61
C THR A 269 9.23 -5.54 11.62
N VAL A 270 10.38 -4.86 11.61
CA VAL A 270 10.73 -3.77 12.52
C VAL A 270 10.66 -2.44 11.78
N THR A 271 10.02 -1.43 12.37
CA THR A 271 9.93 -0.07 11.82
C THR A 271 10.60 0.93 12.75
N GLY A 272 11.51 1.76 12.23
CA GLY A 272 12.13 2.84 13.00
C GLY A 272 11.21 4.05 13.15
N VAL A 273 10.98 4.51 14.37
CA VAL A 273 10.03 5.59 14.72
C VAL A 273 10.76 6.89 15.05
N THR A 274 11.70 6.88 16.00
CA THR A 274 12.57 8.04 16.30
C THR A 274 14.01 7.59 16.52
N ALA A 275 14.96 8.51 16.38
CA ALA A 275 16.36 8.22 16.56
C ALA A 275 16.65 7.71 17.98
N GLY A 276 17.39 6.61 18.09
CA GLY A 276 17.69 5.95 19.35
C GLY A 276 18.00 4.47 19.17
N THR A 277 18.09 3.74 20.28
CA THR A 277 18.31 2.29 20.28
C THR A 277 17.17 1.58 20.99
N ALA A 278 16.64 0.53 20.39
CA ALA A 278 15.64 -0.37 20.98
C ALA A 278 16.14 -1.81 20.93
N THR A 279 15.80 -2.63 21.93
CA THR A 279 16.02 -4.07 21.86
C THR A 279 14.70 -4.75 21.46
N ILE A 280 14.75 -5.50 20.36
CA ILE A 280 13.62 -6.31 19.90
C ILE A 280 13.82 -7.73 20.38
N ARG A 281 12.78 -8.31 20.99
CA ARG A 281 12.82 -9.65 21.61
C ARG A 281 11.78 -10.56 20.96
N ALA A 282 12.20 -11.73 20.51
CA ALA A 282 11.33 -12.85 20.17
C ALA A 282 11.30 -13.82 21.34
N THR A 283 10.12 -14.05 21.94
CA THR A 283 9.94 -14.98 23.06
C THR A 283 9.12 -16.17 22.60
N SER A 284 9.54 -17.40 22.90
CA SER A 284 8.76 -18.59 22.56
C SER A 284 7.39 -18.57 23.23
N THR A 285 6.35 -18.95 22.49
CA THR A 285 5.00 -19.12 23.05
C THR A 285 4.86 -20.39 23.88
N ALA A 286 5.76 -21.37 23.70
CA ALA A 286 5.75 -22.64 24.42
C ALA A 286 6.60 -22.61 25.71
N ASP A 287 7.64 -21.78 25.76
CA ASP A 287 8.47 -21.57 26.95
C ASP A 287 8.94 -20.11 27.02
N ALA A 288 8.31 -19.32 27.88
CA ALA A 288 8.61 -17.88 28.01
C ALA A 288 10.03 -17.60 28.56
N SER A 289 10.71 -18.61 29.14
CA SER A 289 12.11 -18.48 29.55
C SER A 289 13.08 -18.50 28.36
N LYS A 290 12.62 -18.93 27.18
CA LYS A 290 13.43 -19.02 25.95
C LYS A 290 13.11 -17.84 25.03
N PHE A 291 14.13 -17.04 24.76
CA PHE A 291 14.00 -15.87 23.90
C PHE A 291 15.33 -15.53 23.22
N GLY A 292 15.23 -14.88 22.07
CA GLY A 292 16.34 -14.26 21.38
C GLY A 292 16.10 -12.76 21.27
N THR A 293 17.18 -11.98 21.17
CA THR A 293 17.10 -10.52 21.03
C THR A 293 17.93 -10.02 19.86
N ALA A 294 17.54 -8.86 19.33
CA ALA A 294 18.34 -8.07 18.41
C ALA A 294 18.35 -6.61 18.83
N THR A 295 19.50 -5.95 18.66
CA THR A 295 19.63 -4.52 18.89
C THR A 295 19.26 -3.76 17.63
N VAL A 296 18.27 -2.87 17.71
CA VAL A 296 17.87 -2.00 16.61
C VAL A 296 18.37 -0.60 16.91
N THR A 297 19.20 -0.07 16.02
CA THR A 297 19.65 1.33 16.09
C THR A 297 18.94 2.09 15.00
N VAL A 298 18.09 3.03 15.41
CA VAL A 298 17.42 3.96 14.51
C VAL A 298 18.24 5.24 14.51
N SER A 299 18.80 5.58 13.36
CA SER A 299 19.42 6.89 13.16
C SER A 299 18.35 7.87 12.72
N ALA A 300 18.48 9.13 13.13
CA ALA A 300 17.80 10.21 12.42
C ALA A 300 18.18 10.11 10.92
N PRO A 301 17.30 10.53 10.00
CA PRO A 301 17.73 10.73 8.61
C PRO A 301 19.03 11.52 8.66
N ALA A 302 20.05 11.07 7.91
CA ALA A 302 21.29 11.82 7.83
C ALA A 302 20.90 13.28 7.53
N PRO A 303 21.37 14.27 8.31
CA PRO A 303 21.22 15.65 7.87
C PRO A 303 21.76 15.66 6.44
N ALA A 304 20.95 16.16 5.50
CA ALA A 304 21.37 16.28 4.11
C ALA A 304 22.82 16.77 4.12
N PRO A 305 23.74 16.12 3.38
CA PRO A 305 25.17 16.39 3.49
C PRO A 305 25.33 17.88 3.56
N THR A 306 25.87 18.41 4.67
CA THR A 306 26.01 19.85 4.85
C THR A 306 26.70 20.33 3.59
N PRO A 307 25.99 21.01 2.66
CA PRO A 307 26.60 21.39 1.42
C PRO A 307 27.83 22.20 1.83
N GLY A 308 28.98 21.97 1.22
CA GLY A 308 30.09 22.91 1.38
C GLY A 308 29.50 24.30 1.28
N ALA A 309 29.73 25.14 2.31
CA ALA A 309 28.85 26.27 2.61
C ALA A 309 28.48 27.01 1.32
N VAL A 310 27.21 26.94 0.92
CA VAL A 310 26.75 27.56 -0.34
C VAL A 310 27.14 29.03 -0.25
N VAL A 311 28.05 29.46 -1.13
CA VAL A 311 28.44 30.87 -1.21
C VAL A 311 27.34 31.58 -1.98
N TYR A 312 26.62 32.45 -1.29
CA TYR A 312 25.57 33.27 -1.87
C TYR A 312 26.16 34.57 -2.42
N GLY A 313 25.81 34.89 -3.65
CA GLY A 313 25.96 36.24 -4.18
C GLY A 313 24.83 37.15 -3.70
N GLY A 314 24.92 38.43 -4.05
CA GLY A 314 23.84 39.38 -3.82
C GLY A 314 22.60 39.11 -4.68
N LYS A 315 21.64 40.03 -4.65
CA LYS A 315 20.38 39.94 -5.38
C LYS A 315 20.59 39.86 -6.89
N LEU A 316 19.66 39.18 -7.58
CA LEU A 316 19.57 39.15 -9.05
C LEU A 316 18.41 40.02 -9.53
N VAL A 317 18.66 40.84 -10.56
CA VAL A 317 17.60 41.55 -11.31
C VAL A 317 17.61 41.06 -12.75
N VAL A 318 16.51 40.44 -13.19
CA VAL A 318 16.34 39.87 -14.52
C VAL A 318 15.58 40.86 -15.39
N THR A 319 16.26 41.50 -16.33
CA THR A 319 15.68 42.51 -17.24
C THR A 319 15.47 42.01 -18.67
N ARG A 320 15.91 40.77 -18.98
CA ARG A 320 15.76 40.12 -20.28
C ARG A 320 15.44 38.64 -20.09
N GLY A 321 14.81 38.04 -21.09
CA GLY A 321 14.52 36.61 -21.13
C GLY A 321 15.80 35.79 -21.19
N GLY A 322 15.70 34.53 -20.78
CA GLY A 322 16.84 33.63 -20.72
C GLY A 322 16.78 32.66 -19.55
N THR A 323 17.86 31.90 -19.40
CA THR A 323 18.02 30.90 -18.34
C THR A 323 19.08 31.37 -17.35
N TYR A 324 18.77 31.30 -16.06
CA TYR A 324 19.60 31.78 -14.97
C TYR A 324 19.80 30.69 -13.92
N SER A 325 21.06 30.47 -13.53
CA SER A 325 21.47 29.57 -12.46
C SER A 325 22.46 30.28 -11.54
N GLY A 326 22.45 29.94 -10.24
CA GLY A 326 23.33 30.57 -9.27
C GLY A 326 22.82 30.51 -7.84
N ASN A 327 23.54 31.18 -6.96
CA ASN A 327 23.20 31.29 -5.54
C ASN A 327 22.97 32.77 -5.22
N TRP A 328 21.74 33.14 -4.84
CA TRP A 328 21.39 34.55 -4.58
C TRP A 328 20.77 34.73 -3.20
N GLU A 329 21.18 35.80 -2.55
CA GLU A 329 20.68 36.18 -1.24
C GLU A 329 20.15 37.61 -1.22
N SER A 330 19.00 37.79 -0.55
CA SER A 330 18.56 39.08 -0.05
C SER A 330 18.71 39.16 1.47
N THR A 331 19.57 40.05 1.95
CA THR A 331 19.77 40.31 3.38
C THR A 331 18.77 41.31 3.96
N ASP A 332 17.89 41.87 3.14
CA ASP A 332 16.81 42.78 3.53
C ASP A 332 15.44 42.25 3.06
N THR A 333 14.39 43.04 3.25
CA THR A 333 13.00 42.66 2.95
C THR A 333 12.61 42.76 1.48
N THR A 334 13.55 43.09 0.59
CA THR A 334 13.32 43.11 -0.87
C THR A 334 13.63 41.75 -1.49
N PRO A 335 13.21 41.50 -2.76
CA PRO A 335 13.37 40.19 -3.36
C PRO A 335 14.82 39.77 -3.60
N ALA A 336 15.13 38.48 -3.44
CA ALA A 336 16.43 37.93 -3.81
C ALA A 336 16.59 37.83 -5.34
N VAL A 337 15.52 37.51 -6.06
CA VAL A 337 15.45 37.54 -7.52
C VAL A 337 14.25 38.40 -7.94
N SER A 338 14.51 39.48 -8.69
CA SER A 338 13.48 40.34 -9.26
C SER A 338 13.33 40.08 -10.76
N ILE A 339 12.12 39.74 -11.21
CA ILE A 339 11.77 39.58 -12.63
C ILE A 339 11.18 40.90 -13.13
N GLN A 340 11.92 41.60 -13.99
CA GLN A 340 11.60 42.90 -14.57
C GLN A 340 11.46 42.83 -16.09
N THR A 341 10.97 41.69 -16.60
CA THR A 341 10.70 41.47 -18.02
C THR A 341 9.47 40.57 -18.18
N SER A 342 8.81 40.69 -19.33
CA SER A 342 7.74 39.79 -19.75
C SER A 342 8.22 38.72 -20.74
N GLU A 343 9.49 38.80 -21.18
CA GLU A 343 10.13 37.75 -21.95
C GLU A 343 10.20 36.44 -21.13
N PRO A 344 10.25 35.26 -21.78
CA PRO A 344 10.39 33.99 -21.07
C PRO A 344 11.67 33.93 -20.23
N VAL A 345 11.53 33.68 -18.93
CA VAL A 345 12.62 33.52 -17.97
C VAL A 345 12.57 32.13 -17.36
N THR A 346 13.72 31.46 -17.29
CA THR A 346 13.90 30.23 -16.52
C THR A 346 14.91 30.46 -15.40
N ILE A 347 14.51 30.22 -14.16
CA ILE A 347 15.41 30.11 -13.01
C ILE A 347 15.61 28.62 -12.72
N GLU A 348 16.84 28.13 -12.79
CA GLU A 348 17.11 26.71 -12.64
C GLU A 348 18.39 26.39 -11.88
N ASN A 349 18.42 25.23 -11.22
CA ASN A 349 19.61 24.71 -10.53
C ASN A 349 20.20 25.76 -9.58
N ALA A 350 19.34 26.43 -8.81
CA ALA A 350 19.69 27.61 -8.04
C ALA A 350 19.43 27.42 -6.54
N ASN A 351 20.22 28.10 -5.72
CA ASN A 351 19.96 28.25 -4.29
C ASN A 351 19.55 29.70 -4.03
N ILE A 352 18.41 29.92 -3.40
CA ILE A 352 17.88 31.27 -3.15
C ILE A 352 17.49 31.37 -1.69
N ARG A 353 17.98 32.39 -1.00
CA ARG A 353 17.53 32.69 0.36
C ARG A 353 17.29 34.17 0.55
N GLY A 354 16.43 34.54 1.48
CA GLY A 354 16.28 35.95 1.80
C GLY A 354 15.18 36.28 2.79
N ARG A 355 15.20 37.52 3.27
CA ARG A 355 14.23 38.06 4.24
C ARG A 355 13.01 38.72 3.58
N GLY A 356 13.07 38.96 2.28
CA GLY A 356 11.92 39.30 1.42
C GLY A 356 11.46 38.09 0.59
N PRO A 357 10.60 38.29 -0.42
CA PRO A 357 10.23 37.23 -1.35
C PRO A 357 11.47 36.64 -2.04
N LEU A 358 11.55 35.33 -2.25
CA LEU A 358 12.75 34.77 -2.91
C LEU A 358 12.76 35.13 -4.40
N ILE A 359 11.61 35.01 -5.06
CA ILE A 359 11.40 35.43 -6.44
C ILE A 359 10.14 36.31 -6.50
N HIS A 360 10.26 37.49 -7.11
CA HIS A 360 9.15 38.43 -7.28
C HIS A 360 9.13 39.02 -8.69
N GLY A 361 7.94 39.16 -9.27
CA GLY A 361 7.76 39.77 -10.59
C GLY A 361 6.32 40.17 -10.90
N TYR A 362 6.17 41.06 -11.87
CA TYR A 362 4.87 41.47 -12.44
C TYR A 362 4.85 41.16 -13.94
N GLY A 363 3.73 40.68 -14.49
CA GLY A 363 3.64 40.38 -15.92
C GLY A 363 4.54 39.23 -16.37
N ALA A 364 4.95 38.36 -15.43
CA ALA A 364 6.07 37.45 -15.62
C ALA A 364 5.68 36.22 -16.45
N ASN A 365 6.58 35.82 -17.36
CA ASN A 365 6.60 34.51 -18.00
C ASN A 365 7.76 33.69 -17.41
N LEU A 366 7.49 32.96 -16.33
CA LEU A 366 8.50 32.39 -15.45
C LEU A 366 8.42 30.87 -15.38
N THR A 367 9.56 30.22 -15.56
CA THR A 367 9.79 28.83 -15.17
C THR A 367 10.80 28.79 -14.03
N VAL A 368 10.51 28.01 -12.98
CA VAL A 368 11.39 27.74 -11.84
C VAL A 368 11.54 26.23 -11.74
N ARG A 369 12.77 25.71 -11.87
CA ARG A 369 13.01 24.26 -11.82
C ARG A 369 14.27 23.89 -11.06
N ASN A 370 14.21 22.84 -10.26
CA ASN A 370 15.36 22.40 -9.47
C ASN A 370 15.96 23.51 -8.59
N VAL A 371 15.10 24.29 -7.93
CA VAL A 371 15.51 25.39 -7.03
C VAL A 371 15.39 24.97 -5.58
N ARG A 372 16.37 25.36 -4.75
CA ARG A 372 16.31 25.27 -3.30
C ARG A 372 16.12 26.68 -2.72
N GLY A 373 14.92 26.95 -2.22
CA GLY A 373 14.52 28.24 -1.66
C GLY A 373 14.41 28.22 -0.12
N THR A 374 14.96 29.21 0.57
CA THR A 374 14.83 29.37 2.03
C THR A 374 14.38 30.79 2.39
N SER A 375 13.11 30.94 2.77
CA SER A 375 12.60 32.20 3.33
C SER A 375 13.09 32.36 4.77
N LEU A 376 13.84 33.43 5.02
CA LEU A 376 14.43 33.75 6.31
C LEU A 376 13.50 34.66 7.10
N THR A 377 13.48 34.46 8.42
CA THR A 377 12.84 35.41 9.35
C THR A 377 13.46 36.80 9.17
N PRO A 378 12.67 37.87 8.98
CA PRO A 378 13.22 39.20 8.78
C PRO A 378 14.00 39.75 9.98
N ASN A 379 13.76 39.23 11.18
CA ASN A 379 14.24 39.75 12.47
C ASN A 379 13.83 41.21 12.71
N ILE A 380 12.66 41.59 12.20
CA ILE A 380 12.04 42.90 12.38
C ILE A 380 10.76 42.68 13.17
N LEU A 381 10.58 43.40 14.27
CA LEU A 381 9.40 43.28 15.13
C LEU A 381 8.10 43.36 14.31
N GLY A 382 7.23 42.37 14.48
CA GLY A 382 5.92 42.29 13.83
C GLY A 382 5.94 41.81 12.36
N ARG A 383 7.11 41.51 11.78
CA ARG A 383 7.25 41.01 10.40
C ARG A 383 7.46 39.50 10.39
N ALA A 384 6.78 38.81 9.47
CA ALA A 384 6.96 37.37 9.23
C ALA A 384 7.84 37.13 7.99
N ALA A 385 8.30 35.89 7.82
CA ALA A 385 8.92 35.46 6.57
C ALA A 385 7.96 35.70 5.37
N GLU A 386 8.51 36.03 4.21
CA GLU A 386 7.74 36.28 2.99
C GLU A 386 7.60 35.03 2.12
N MET A 387 6.71 35.13 1.13
CA MET A 387 6.45 34.06 0.16
C MET A 387 7.72 33.70 -0.61
N ALA A 388 7.94 32.41 -0.90
CA ALA A 388 9.07 31.99 -1.72
C ALA A 388 8.94 32.55 -3.14
N ILE A 389 7.76 32.42 -3.75
CA ILE A 389 7.47 32.98 -5.06
C ILE A 389 6.24 33.88 -4.94
N LYS A 390 6.36 35.11 -5.42
CA LYS A 390 5.25 36.06 -5.47
C LYS A 390 5.15 36.63 -6.88
N ILE A 391 4.09 36.32 -7.61
CA ILE A 391 3.89 36.83 -8.98
C ILE A 391 2.60 37.62 -9.03
N GLY A 392 2.69 38.87 -9.50
CA GLY A 392 1.54 39.66 -9.93
C GLY A 392 1.35 39.55 -11.43
N ASP A 393 0.11 39.51 -11.89
CA ASP A 393 -0.28 39.44 -13.30
C ASP A 393 0.53 38.37 -14.05
N ALA A 394 0.40 37.11 -13.64
CA ALA A 394 1.16 36.03 -14.24
C ALA A 394 0.78 35.88 -15.73
N ARG A 395 1.78 35.93 -16.62
CA ARG A 395 1.60 35.47 -18.02
C ARG A 395 1.75 33.96 -18.07
N ASN A 396 2.79 33.43 -17.44
CA ASN A 396 3.02 32.00 -17.32
C ASN A 396 3.83 31.74 -16.05
N LEU A 397 3.48 30.69 -15.30
CA LEU A 397 4.23 30.26 -14.14
C LEU A 397 4.34 28.74 -14.11
N ARG A 398 5.54 28.21 -14.30
CA ARG A 398 5.84 26.80 -14.08
C ARG A 398 6.83 26.66 -12.93
N VAL A 399 6.45 25.98 -11.86
CA VAL A 399 7.32 25.68 -10.73
C VAL A 399 7.39 24.17 -10.58
N GLU A 400 8.55 23.58 -10.88
CA GLU A 400 8.69 22.13 -10.93
C GLU A 400 9.92 21.60 -10.19
N GLY A 401 9.75 20.50 -9.45
CA GLY A 401 10.88 19.77 -8.87
C GLY A 401 11.77 20.66 -8.00
N SER A 402 11.16 21.57 -7.23
CA SER A 402 11.88 22.54 -6.39
C SER A 402 11.52 22.35 -4.91
N THR A 403 12.41 22.78 -4.02
CA THR A 403 12.22 22.68 -2.57
C THR A 403 12.14 24.08 -1.97
N PHE A 404 11.09 24.38 -1.20
CA PHE A 404 10.91 25.66 -0.53
C PHE A 404 10.71 25.48 0.98
N THR A 405 11.51 26.17 1.77
CA THR A 405 11.42 26.19 3.23
C THR A 405 10.97 27.57 3.71
N GLY A 406 9.99 27.64 4.61
CA GLY A 406 9.52 28.88 5.21
C GLY A 406 8.48 29.65 4.40
N GLY A 407 8.51 29.58 3.06
CA GLY A 407 7.61 30.37 2.20
C GLY A 407 6.93 29.55 1.11
N GLY A 408 5.68 29.89 0.81
CA GLY A 408 4.89 29.27 -0.26
C GLY A 408 4.91 30.06 -1.58
N ILE A 409 3.93 29.79 -2.44
CA ILE A 409 3.75 30.45 -3.74
C ILE A 409 2.47 31.29 -3.70
N TYR A 410 2.58 32.55 -4.06
CA TYR A 410 1.45 33.47 -4.21
C TYR A 410 1.36 33.94 -5.66
N VAL A 411 0.18 33.79 -6.25
CA VAL A 411 -0.12 34.29 -7.60
C VAL A 411 -1.31 35.21 -7.52
N HIS A 412 -1.12 36.46 -7.93
CA HIS A 412 -2.19 37.43 -8.09
C HIS A 412 -2.47 37.64 -9.57
N ASN A 413 -3.69 37.34 -10.01
CA ASN A 413 -4.16 37.50 -11.38
C ASN A 413 -3.41 36.66 -12.45
N PHE A 414 -4.08 36.37 -13.56
CA PHE A 414 -3.50 35.72 -14.73
C PHE A 414 -3.88 36.50 -16.00
N ILE A 415 -2.88 36.89 -16.78
CA ILE A 415 -3.01 37.69 -18.00
C ILE A 415 -2.36 36.99 -19.21
N GLY A 416 -2.03 35.72 -19.07
CA GLY A 416 -1.41 34.93 -20.12
C GLY A 416 -2.36 34.59 -21.26
N ASP A 417 -1.78 34.16 -22.37
CA ASP A 417 -2.49 33.61 -23.52
C ASP A 417 -2.44 32.06 -23.48
N PRO A 418 -3.55 31.38 -23.12
CA PRO A 418 -3.61 29.93 -23.13
C PRO A 418 -3.39 29.30 -24.50
N ALA A 419 -3.72 30.00 -25.59
CA ALA A 419 -3.48 29.50 -26.95
C ALA A 419 -1.98 29.43 -27.27
N ALA A 420 -1.18 30.28 -26.63
CA ALA A 420 0.29 30.22 -26.67
C ALA A 420 0.87 29.20 -25.66
N GLY A 421 0.04 28.34 -25.05
CA GLY A 421 0.47 27.34 -24.07
C GLY A 421 0.79 27.90 -22.67
N GLN A 422 0.47 29.18 -22.43
CA GLN A 422 0.73 29.83 -21.15
C GLN A 422 -0.30 29.37 -20.10
N GLY A 423 0.16 29.24 -18.85
CA GLY A 423 -0.68 28.77 -17.75
C GLY A 423 0.04 28.81 -16.41
N ILE A 424 -0.53 28.13 -15.42
CA ILE A 424 0.08 28.02 -14.09
C ILE A 424 0.21 26.54 -13.74
N ARG A 425 1.44 26.06 -13.54
CA ARG A 425 1.73 24.68 -13.16
C ARG A 425 2.66 24.64 -11.96
N ILE A 426 2.22 24.05 -10.86
CA ILE A 426 3.02 23.88 -9.63
C ILE A 426 3.11 22.38 -9.38
N LEU A 427 4.23 21.78 -9.80
CA LEU A 427 4.36 20.34 -9.96
C LEU A 427 5.54 19.76 -9.17
N LYS A 428 5.33 18.66 -8.44
CA LYS A 428 6.44 17.85 -7.90
C LYS A 428 7.37 18.64 -6.96
N ASN A 429 6.87 19.65 -6.26
CA ASN A 429 7.67 20.46 -5.34
C ASN A 429 7.60 19.93 -3.91
N ASN A 430 8.63 20.21 -3.12
CA ASN A 430 8.67 19.91 -1.69
C ASN A 430 8.60 21.21 -0.88
N PHE A 431 7.59 21.36 -0.04
CA PHE A 431 7.38 22.49 0.83
C PHE A 431 7.59 22.08 2.29
N VAL A 432 8.33 22.90 3.03
CA VAL A 432 8.72 22.61 4.42
C VAL A 432 8.45 23.83 5.29
N ASN A 433 7.67 23.63 6.37
CA ASN A 433 7.45 24.63 7.42
C ASN A 433 7.05 26.01 6.89
N ILE A 434 5.92 26.12 6.20
CA ILE A 434 5.39 27.40 5.70
C ILE A 434 5.06 28.33 6.88
N ASP A 435 5.82 29.41 7.03
CA ASP A 435 5.92 30.13 8.30
C ASP A 435 5.33 31.54 8.26
N GLY A 436 4.16 31.69 8.88
CA GLY A 436 3.52 32.97 9.13
C GLY A 436 3.86 33.62 10.47
N ARG A 437 4.74 33.04 11.30
CA ARG A 437 5.07 33.60 12.61
C ARG A 437 5.77 34.96 12.45
N LYS A 438 5.31 35.97 13.20
CA LYS A 438 5.91 37.29 13.23
C LYS A 438 7.12 37.28 14.15
N SER A 439 8.22 37.87 13.70
CA SER A 439 9.43 38.09 14.50
C SER A 439 9.14 39.04 15.67
N ASP A 440 9.71 38.77 16.83
CA ASP A 440 9.72 39.69 17.98
C ASP A 440 10.87 40.72 17.93
N GLY A 441 11.78 40.60 16.95
CA GLY A 441 12.96 41.47 16.81
C GLY A 441 14.15 41.09 17.69
N ALA A 442 14.01 40.07 18.54
CA ALA A 442 15.03 39.53 19.43
C ALA A 442 15.41 38.08 19.09
N GLY A 443 15.03 37.60 17.90
CA GLY A 443 15.30 36.23 17.42
C GLY A 443 14.23 35.21 17.79
N GLY A 444 13.13 35.65 18.43
CA GLY A 444 11.94 34.84 18.68
C GLY A 444 10.75 35.28 17.85
N TYR A 445 9.55 34.89 18.30
CA TYR A 445 8.30 35.07 17.57
C TYR A 445 7.15 35.54 18.46
N SER A 446 6.30 36.42 17.95
CA SER A 446 5.09 36.93 18.62
C SER A 446 3.91 37.12 17.66
N GLY A 447 2.94 36.21 17.73
CA GLY A 447 1.77 36.19 16.83
C GLY A 447 2.11 35.73 15.41
N SER A 448 1.14 35.83 14.50
CA SER A 448 1.26 35.35 13.13
C SER A 448 0.55 36.25 12.10
N VAL A 449 0.86 36.01 10.83
CA VAL A 449 0.12 36.44 9.65
C VAL A 449 -0.30 35.21 8.86
N ILE A 450 -1.26 35.40 7.96
CA ILE A 450 -1.69 34.38 7.02
C ILE A 450 -0.56 34.06 6.05
N ARG A 451 -0.30 32.76 5.88
CA ARG A 451 0.62 32.19 4.89
C ARG A 451 0.07 30.87 4.37
N GLN A 452 0.02 30.75 3.05
CA GLN A 452 -0.37 29.53 2.37
C GLN A 452 0.82 28.85 1.72
N MET A 453 0.73 27.52 1.50
CA MET A 453 1.70 26.84 0.64
C MET A 453 1.51 27.29 -0.81
N VAL A 454 0.27 27.33 -1.28
CA VAL A 454 -0.11 27.90 -2.59
C VAL A 454 -1.38 28.73 -2.42
N GLN A 455 -1.32 30.00 -2.82
CA GLN A 455 -2.50 30.85 -2.93
C GLN A 455 -2.63 31.41 -4.35
N PHE A 456 -3.81 31.21 -4.92
CA PHE A 456 -4.28 31.99 -6.05
C PHE A 456 -5.21 33.09 -5.55
N ASN A 457 -4.99 34.30 -6.02
CA ASN A 457 -5.80 35.47 -5.69
C ASN A 457 -6.23 36.17 -6.99
N GLY A 458 -7.51 36.10 -7.33
CA GLY A 458 -8.03 36.71 -8.55
C GLY A 458 -7.56 36.02 -9.84
N VAL A 459 -7.12 34.76 -9.77
CA VAL A 459 -6.74 33.97 -10.95
C VAL A 459 -8.01 33.38 -11.55
N THR A 460 -8.63 34.10 -12.49
CA THR A 460 -9.98 33.77 -12.97
C THR A 460 -9.98 33.18 -14.38
N ARG A 461 -10.93 32.29 -14.65
CA ARG A 461 -11.20 31.66 -15.94
C ARG A 461 -9.96 31.05 -16.63
N ILE A 462 -9.00 30.55 -15.87
CA ILE A 462 -7.78 29.96 -16.42
C ILE A 462 -8.02 28.50 -16.88
N PRO A 463 -7.82 28.15 -18.17
CA PRO A 463 -8.05 26.79 -18.65
C PRO A 463 -6.81 25.88 -18.52
N THR A 464 -5.70 26.40 -18.00
CA THR A 464 -4.37 25.77 -18.03
C THR A 464 -3.68 25.78 -16.66
N ALA A 465 -4.46 25.61 -15.58
CA ALA A 465 -3.97 25.61 -14.20
C ALA A 465 -3.92 24.21 -13.58
N GLU A 466 -2.79 23.87 -12.98
CA GLU A 466 -2.55 22.56 -12.35
C GLU A 466 -1.62 22.68 -11.12
N ILE A 467 -2.03 22.09 -10.01
CA ILE A 467 -1.24 21.96 -8.78
C ILE A 467 -1.19 20.47 -8.44
N ALA A 468 -0.07 19.81 -8.73
CA ALA A 468 -0.03 18.36 -8.61
C ALA A 468 1.29 17.77 -8.10
N TRP A 469 1.17 16.62 -7.43
CA TRP A 469 2.32 15.84 -6.96
C TRP A 469 3.25 16.59 -6.00
N ASN A 470 2.78 17.63 -5.33
CA ASN A 470 3.58 18.36 -4.37
C ASN A 470 3.50 17.68 -2.99
N GLN A 471 4.59 17.77 -2.24
CA GLN A 471 4.65 17.40 -0.82
C GLN A 471 4.70 18.68 0.01
N ASN A 472 3.89 18.77 1.06
CA ASN A 472 4.03 19.76 2.13
C ASN A 472 4.09 19.07 3.47
N ILE A 473 5.14 19.36 4.24
CA ILE A 473 5.26 18.93 5.63
C ILE A 473 5.60 20.14 6.48
N ASN A 474 4.68 20.46 7.38
CA ASN A 474 4.88 21.46 8.42
C ASN A 474 4.90 20.77 9.77
N GLU A 475 5.87 21.13 10.60
CA GLU A 475 6.02 20.67 11.97
C GLU A 475 5.32 21.65 12.90
N ALA A 476 4.62 21.10 13.89
CA ALA A 476 3.90 21.88 14.90
C ALA A 476 4.88 22.78 15.66
N GLY A 477 4.54 24.08 15.80
CA GLY A 477 5.35 25.07 16.51
C GLY A 477 6.57 25.58 15.74
N ARG A 478 6.91 25.00 14.59
CA ARG A 478 8.00 25.45 13.71
C ARG A 478 7.53 26.32 12.54
N SER A 479 6.22 26.50 12.41
CA SER A 479 5.56 27.19 11.32
C SER A 479 4.25 27.82 11.81
N ALA A 480 3.60 28.61 10.97
CA ALA A 480 2.25 29.11 11.21
C ALA A 480 1.55 29.28 9.86
N GLY A 481 1.29 28.16 9.21
CA GLY A 481 0.50 28.11 7.98
C GLY A 481 -0.98 28.30 8.29
N GLU A 482 -1.67 29.02 7.42
CA GLU A 482 -3.13 28.91 7.31
C GLU A 482 -3.43 27.78 6.32
N ASP A 483 -4.24 28.02 5.30
CA ASP A 483 -4.58 27.00 4.31
C ASP A 483 -3.36 26.57 3.51
N LEU A 484 -3.17 25.27 3.29
CA LEU A 484 -2.08 24.82 2.44
C LEU A 484 -2.36 25.23 0.98
N ILE A 485 -3.53 24.92 0.44
CA ILE A 485 -3.96 25.39 -0.88
C ILE A 485 -5.22 26.25 -0.73
N ASN A 486 -5.15 27.49 -1.20
CA ASN A 486 -6.24 28.46 -1.11
C ASN A 486 -6.56 29.07 -2.48
N MET A 487 -7.82 28.96 -2.89
CA MET A 487 -8.32 29.49 -4.16
C MET A 487 -9.20 30.73 -3.91
N TYR A 488 -8.57 31.86 -3.57
CA TYR A 488 -9.24 33.12 -3.32
C TYR A 488 -9.68 33.81 -4.61
N ALA A 489 -10.99 34.02 -4.78
CA ALA A 489 -11.62 34.66 -5.93
C ALA A 489 -11.06 34.16 -7.27
N SER A 490 -10.87 32.83 -7.37
CA SER A 490 -10.15 32.20 -8.47
C SER A 490 -11.02 31.15 -9.16
N SER A 491 -10.79 30.92 -10.44
CA SER A 491 -11.62 29.99 -11.21
C SER A 491 -10.92 29.39 -12.42
N GLY A 492 -11.28 28.15 -12.74
CA GLY A 492 -11.07 27.58 -14.05
C GLY A 492 -12.21 27.95 -15.00
N THR A 493 -12.37 27.18 -16.07
CA THR A 493 -13.59 27.21 -16.90
C THR A 493 -14.40 25.93 -16.67
N PRO A 494 -15.70 25.89 -17.04
CA PRO A 494 -16.52 24.67 -16.93
C PRO A 494 -15.87 23.43 -17.55
N ASP A 495 -15.23 23.59 -18.73
CA ASP A 495 -14.60 22.50 -19.47
C ASP A 495 -13.14 22.24 -19.05
N LYS A 496 -12.50 23.23 -18.43
CA LYS A 496 -11.08 23.20 -18.04
C LYS A 496 -10.94 23.79 -16.62
N PRO A 497 -11.32 23.02 -15.58
CA PRO A 497 -11.21 23.48 -14.21
C PRO A 497 -9.74 23.63 -13.79
N ILE A 498 -9.49 24.41 -12.73
CA ILE A 498 -8.19 24.37 -12.04
C ILE A 498 -8.02 22.98 -11.45
N LEU A 499 -6.97 22.26 -11.84
CA LEU A 499 -6.72 20.89 -11.38
C LEU A 499 -5.83 20.90 -10.14
N ILE A 500 -6.25 20.24 -9.07
CA ILE A 500 -5.48 20.11 -7.82
C ILE A 500 -5.43 18.63 -7.43
N HIS A 501 -4.33 17.93 -7.70
CA HIS A 501 -4.35 16.48 -7.52
C HIS A 501 -3.06 15.83 -7.08
N ASP A 502 -3.21 14.66 -6.45
CA ASP A 502 -2.10 13.80 -6.05
C ASP A 502 -1.07 14.49 -5.13
N ASN A 503 -1.45 15.55 -4.45
CA ASN A 503 -0.60 16.23 -3.47
C ASN A 503 -0.66 15.51 -2.11
N TYR A 504 0.44 15.56 -1.36
CA TYR A 504 0.48 15.19 0.05
C TYR A 504 0.63 16.44 0.91
N LEU A 505 -0.33 16.68 1.79
CA LEU A 505 -0.47 17.94 2.51
C LEU A 505 -0.60 17.66 4.01
N GLN A 506 0.44 18.03 4.77
CA GLN A 506 0.48 17.87 6.23
C GLN A 506 0.72 19.20 6.95
N GLY A 507 -0.05 19.43 8.02
CA GLY A 507 0.30 20.38 9.09
C GLY A 507 -0.07 21.84 8.84
N SER A 508 -1.36 22.17 8.91
CA SER A 508 -1.82 23.58 8.95
C SER A 508 -1.83 24.11 10.40
N TYR A 509 -0.73 24.01 11.14
CA TYR A 509 -0.74 24.32 12.57
C TYR A 509 -0.73 25.83 12.86
N PRO A 510 -1.43 26.29 13.91
CA PRO A 510 -1.21 27.62 14.46
C PRO A 510 0.23 27.74 14.99
N ALA A 511 0.69 28.99 15.17
CA ALA A 511 2.02 29.29 15.72
C ALA A 511 2.26 28.58 17.07
N ASN A 512 1.23 28.56 17.93
CA ASN A 512 1.20 27.73 19.12
C ASN A 512 0.22 26.56 18.91
N PRO A 513 0.71 25.31 18.77
CA PRO A 513 -0.12 24.14 18.46
C PRO A 513 -1.23 23.82 19.46
N THR A 514 -1.14 24.37 20.68
CA THR A 514 -2.15 24.17 21.74
C THR A 514 -3.33 25.14 21.66
N GLU A 515 -3.26 26.14 20.78
CA GLU A 515 -4.35 27.10 20.60
C GLU A 515 -5.67 26.41 20.21
N GLY A 516 -6.75 26.85 20.86
CA GLY A 516 -8.07 26.25 20.70
C GLY A 516 -8.80 26.67 19.41
N ALA A 517 -8.29 27.66 18.70
CA ALA A 517 -8.89 28.18 17.47
C ALA A 517 -7.78 28.50 16.46
N HIS A 518 -8.01 28.11 15.20
CA HIS A 518 -7.18 28.45 14.05
C HIS A 518 -8.06 28.40 12.81
N SER A 519 -7.84 29.26 11.82
CA SER A 519 -8.62 29.25 10.57
C SER A 519 -8.13 28.20 9.58
N GLY A 520 -6.83 27.88 9.61
CA GLY A 520 -6.17 27.11 8.55
C GLY A 520 -6.62 25.65 8.40
N GLY A 521 -6.67 25.20 7.15
CA GLY A 521 -6.91 23.81 6.76
C GLY A 521 -6.02 23.30 5.62
N GLY A 522 -6.46 22.22 4.96
CA GLY A 522 -5.71 21.62 3.85
C GLY A 522 -5.97 22.33 2.52
N ILE A 523 -7.14 22.10 1.92
CA ILE A 523 -7.51 22.65 0.60
C ILE A 523 -8.83 23.41 0.71
N LEU A 524 -8.81 24.71 0.39
CA LEU A 524 -9.97 25.58 0.36
C LEU A 524 -10.35 25.97 -1.06
N LEU A 525 -11.53 25.52 -1.48
CA LEU A 525 -12.14 25.86 -2.76
C LEU A 525 -13.24 26.89 -2.57
N GLY A 526 -13.37 27.79 -3.55
CA GLY A 526 -14.43 28.79 -3.55
C GLY A 526 -14.23 29.96 -2.58
N ASP A 527 -13.01 30.20 -2.09
CA ASP A 527 -12.74 31.31 -1.17
C ASP A 527 -12.93 32.67 -1.85
N GLY A 528 -13.31 33.69 -1.08
CA GLY A 528 -13.65 35.02 -1.55
C GLY A 528 -15.08 35.17 -2.08
N VAL A 529 -15.63 36.38 -2.00
CA VAL A 529 -16.95 36.72 -2.54
C VAL A 529 -16.79 37.37 -3.90
N THR A 530 -17.40 36.79 -4.93
CA THR A 530 -17.51 37.42 -6.24
C THR A 530 -18.98 37.57 -6.62
N GLY A 531 -19.38 38.73 -7.14
CA GLY A 531 -20.74 38.93 -7.66
C GLY A 531 -21.05 38.11 -8.93
N ASN A 532 -20.03 37.47 -9.51
CA ASN A 532 -20.11 36.60 -10.67
C ASN A 532 -19.73 35.16 -10.28
N PRO A 533 -20.62 34.16 -10.41
CA PRO A 533 -20.31 32.75 -10.12
C PRO A 533 -19.26 32.16 -11.08
N GLU A 534 -18.97 32.79 -12.21
CA GLU A 534 -17.95 32.32 -13.16
C GLU A 534 -16.53 32.75 -12.79
N THR A 535 -16.36 33.67 -11.85
CA THR A 535 -15.03 34.16 -11.43
C THR A 535 -14.53 33.48 -10.16
N ASN A 536 -15.38 32.74 -9.47
CA ASN A 536 -15.03 31.94 -8.30
C ASN A 536 -15.68 30.56 -8.43
N GLY A 537 -14.91 29.53 -8.77
CA GLY A 537 -15.51 28.26 -9.15
C GLY A 537 -14.69 27.41 -10.12
N TYR A 538 -15.26 26.28 -10.56
CA TYR A 538 -14.62 25.36 -11.50
C TYR A 538 -13.20 24.97 -11.07
N GLN A 539 -13.08 24.56 -9.82
CA GLN A 539 -11.87 24.00 -9.24
C GLN A 539 -12.12 22.51 -8.98
N HIS A 540 -11.15 21.65 -9.30
CA HIS A 540 -11.30 20.21 -9.15
C HIS A 540 -10.13 19.63 -8.38
N ALA A 541 -10.39 19.27 -7.11
CA ALA A 541 -9.44 18.61 -6.24
C ALA A 541 -9.67 17.10 -6.17
N TYR A 542 -8.69 16.29 -6.60
CA TYR A 542 -8.84 14.83 -6.59
C TYR A 542 -7.56 14.06 -6.28
N GLY A 543 -7.69 12.85 -5.72
CA GLY A 543 -6.54 11.97 -5.46
C GLY A 543 -5.50 12.52 -4.46
N ASN A 544 -5.82 13.61 -3.74
CA ASN A 544 -4.95 14.22 -2.74
C ASN A 544 -5.00 13.42 -1.43
N THR A 545 -3.90 13.48 -0.68
CA THR A 545 -3.78 12.98 0.68
C THR A 545 -3.56 14.17 1.60
N VAL A 546 -4.56 14.51 2.43
CA VAL A 546 -4.50 15.61 3.40
C VAL A 546 -4.50 15.02 4.79
N ILE A 547 -3.47 15.30 5.57
CA ILE A 547 -3.35 14.75 6.92
C ILE A 547 -3.00 15.78 7.99
N SER A 548 -3.44 15.54 9.21
CA SER A 548 -3.02 16.29 10.40
C SER A 548 -3.13 17.83 10.25
N THR A 549 -4.09 18.32 9.46
CA THR A 549 -4.46 19.73 9.43
C THR A 549 -5.40 20.03 10.59
N THR A 550 -5.59 21.32 10.94
CA THR A 550 -6.25 21.69 12.19
C THR A 550 -7.75 21.93 12.02
N ASN A 551 -8.16 23.06 11.46
CA ASN A 551 -9.58 23.44 11.44
C ASN A 551 -10.35 22.49 10.52
N TYR A 552 -9.85 22.30 9.31
CA TYR A 552 -10.46 21.37 8.38
C TYR A 552 -9.45 20.68 7.46
N GLY A 553 -9.88 19.58 6.86
CA GLY A 553 -9.12 18.89 5.82
C GLY A 553 -9.32 19.52 4.45
N MET A 554 -10.53 19.42 3.90
CA MET A 554 -10.86 20.01 2.59
C MET A 554 -12.26 20.62 2.59
N ALA A 555 -12.42 21.76 1.91
CA ALA A 555 -13.64 22.55 1.99
C ALA A 555 -14.04 23.20 0.66
N ILE A 556 -15.36 23.29 0.42
CA ILE A 556 -15.99 24.19 -0.55
C ILE A 556 -16.81 25.21 0.25
N ILE A 557 -16.44 26.49 0.14
CA ILE A 557 -17.07 27.56 0.94
C ILE A 557 -17.81 28.63 0.12
N GLY A 558 -17.69 28.57 -1.19
CA GLY A 558 -18.22 29.57 -2.11
C GLY A 558 -18.15 29.13 -3.58
N GLY A 559 -18.61 30.01 -4.46
CA GLY A 559 -18.48 29.88 -5.90
C GLY A 559 -19.40 28.85 -6.55
N TRP A 560 -19.08 28.46 -7.79
CA TRP A 560 -19.91 27.54 -8.57
C TRP A 560 -19.10 26.38 -9.18
N GLY A 561 -19.68 25.18 -9.23
CA GLY A 561 -19.10 24.07 -10.01
C GLY A 561 -17.82 23.46 -9.44
N ASN A 562 -17.48 23.74 -8.18
CA ASN A 562 -16.30 23.15 -7.51
C ASN A 562 -16.47 21.66 -7.23
N ARG A 563 -15.38 20.89 -7.34
CA ARG A 563 -15.36 19.44 -7.22
C ARG A 563 -14.26 18.99 -6.27
N ILE A 564 -14.59 18.12 -5.33
CA ILE A 564 -13.67 17.43 -4.43
C ILE A 564 -14.00 15.94 -4.49
N GLU A 565 -13.15 15.16 -5.17
CA GLU A 565 -13.46 13.78 -5.52
C GLU A 565 -12.30 12.81 -5.25
N ASN A 566 -12.55 11.61 -4.73
CA ASN A 566 -11.54 10.55 -4.58
C ASN A 566 -10.30 10.95 -3.73
N ASN A 567 -10.47 11.83 -2.74
CA ASN A 567 -9.39 12.25 -1.84
C ASN A 567 -9.36 11.41 -0.55
N ARG A 568 -8.23 11.47 0.16
CA ARG A 568 -8.07 10.90 1.50
C ARG A 568 -7.75 12.00 2.50
N VAL A 569 -8.59 12.12 3.52
CA VAL A 569 -8.52 13.21 4.50
C VAL A 569 -8.53 12.64 5.91
N ILE A 570 -7.39 12.65 6.59
CA ILE A 570 -7.19 11.88 7.82
C ILE A 570 -6.56 12.73 8.92
N SER A 571 -7.09 12.66 10.14
CA SER A 571 -6.51 13.29 11.31
C SER A 571 -6.73 12.43 12.54
N SER A 572 -5.66 12.20 13.30
CA SER A 572 -5.63 11.58 14.63
C SER A 572 -6.05 12.55 15.74
N GLY A 573 -6.13 13.84 15.41
CA GLY A 573 -6.36 14.94 16.36
C GLY A 573 -5.17 15.20 17.29
N ARG A 574 -3.98 14.69 16.94
CA ARG A 574 -2.74 14.85 17.70
C ARG A 574 -1.59 15.30 16.80
N THR A 575 -0.66 16.07 17.35
CA THR A 575 0.64 16.33 16.73
C THR A 575 1.52 15.07 16.82
N PRO A 576 2.64 15.00 16.07
CA PRO A 576 3.50 13.82 16.04
C PRO A 576 4.07 13.37 17.41
N ASP A 577 4.19 14.28 18.37
CA ASP A 577 4.61 13.98 19.75
C ASP A 577 3.46 13.47 20.65
N GLY A 578 2.26 13.32 20.09
CA GLY A 578 1.05 12.89 20.80
C GLY A 578 0.26 14.02 21.46
N THR A 579 0.74 15.27 21.39
CA THR A 579 0.03 16.42 21.96
C THR A 579 -1.30 16.64 21.23
N ARG A 580 -2.36 16.94 21.99
CA ARG A 580 -3.69 17.21 21.43
C ARG A 580 -3.66 18.46 20.55
N ILE A 581 -4.25 18.37 19.36
CA ILE A 581 -4.55 19.54 18.52
C ILE A 581 -5.91 20.10 18.94
N ALA A 582 -5.93 21.22 19.66
CA ALA A 582 -7.15 21.78 20.22
C ALA A 582 -8.06 22.44 19.17
N ALA A 583 -7.49 23.04 18.13
CA ALA A 583 -8.19 23.68 17.02
C ALA A 583 -8.85 22.71 16.00
N GLN A 584 -8.96 21.41 16.33
CA GLN A 584 -9.59 20.42 15.46
C GLN A 584 -11.08 20.68 15.26
N ASN A 585 -11.54 20.75 14.00
CA ASN A 585 -12.96 20.88 13.70
C ASN A 585 -13.52 19.77 12.82
N VAL A 586 -13.32 19.75 11.49
CA VAL A 586 -14.05 18.82 10.57
C VAL A 586 -13.19 18.33 9.40
N GLY A 587 -13.33 17.08 8.97
CA GLY A 587 -12.55 16.58 7.83
C GLY A 587 -12.94 17.23 6.50
N LEU A 588 -14.20 17.08 6.12
CA LEU A 588 -14.73 17.51 4.82
C LEU A 588 -15.86 18.53 5.01
N TYR A 589 -15.86 19.60 4.21
CA TYR A 589 -16.76 20.73 4.44
C TYR A 589 -17.42 21.27 3.16
N VAL A 590 -18.74 21.49 3.18
CA VAL A 590 -19.49 22.16 2.10
C VAL A 590 -20.51 23.11 2.72
N TRP A 591 -20.22 24.42 2.65
CA TRP A 591 -21.00 25.46 3.32
C TRP A 591 -21.03 26.74 2.50
N ASP A 592 -22.21 27.32 2.28
CA ASP A 592 -22.32 28.66 1.70
C ASP A 592 -21.96 29.70 2.77
N MET A 593 -20.66 29.83 3.04
CA MET A 593 -20.13 30.67 4.13
C MET A 593 -20.51 32.13 3.98
N TYR A 594 -20.64 32.59 2.73
CA TYR A 594 -20.92 33.98 2.41
C TYR A 594 -22.41 34.28 2.24
N GLY A 595 -23.29 33.26 2.28
CA GLY A 595 -24.71 33.43 2.00
C GLY A 595 -24.96 33.92 0.57
N SER A 596 -24.20 33.40 -0.39
CA SER A 596 -24.20 33.82 -1.80
C SER A 596 -25.47 33.41 -2.55
N GLY A 597 -26.27 32.51 -1.97
CA GLY A 597 -27.57 32.12 -2.52
C GLY A 597 -27.39 31.46 -3.89
N ALA A 598 -27.97 32.07 -4.94
CA ALA A 598 -27.92 31.52 -6.30
C ALA A 598 -26.50 31.42 -6.90
N ALA A 599 -25.51 32.14 -6.34
CA ALA A 599 -24.12 32.04 -6.78
C ALA A 599 -23.33 30.89 -6.11
N PHE A 600 -23.95 30.14 -5.20
CA PHE A 600 -23.39 28.92 -4.58
C PHE A 600 -24.11 27.69 -5.11
N GLY A 601 -23.45 26.84 -5.90
CA GLY A 601 -24.14 25.69 -6.51
C GLY A 601 -23.33 24.87 -7.49
N GLY A 602 -23.93 23.77 -7.95
CA GLY A 602 -23.30 22.82 -8.88
C GLY A 602 -22.06 22.11 -8.32
N HIS A 603 -21.89 22.08 -7.00
CA HIS A 603 -20.71 21.48 -6.37
C HIS A 603 -20.78 19.95 -6.36
N VAL A 604 -19.62 19.30 -6.33
CA VAL A 604 -19.52 17.86 -6.15
C VAL A 604 -18.52 17.54 -5.04
N MET A 605 -18.95 16.79 -4.03
CA MET A 605 -18.13 16.28 -2.94
C MET A 605 -18.37 14.77 -2.82
N GLN A 606 -17.61 13.94 -3.55
CA GLN A 606 -17.94 12.51 -3.64
C GLN A 606 -16.76 11.56 -3.64
N ASN A 607 -17.02 10.30 -3.27
CA ASN A 607 -16.04 9.21 -3.28
C ASN A 607 -14.78 9.49 -2.44
N ASN A 608 -14.83 10.46 -1.52
CA ASN A 608 -13.71 10.77 -0.63
C ASN A 608 -13.71 9.80 0.54
N THR A 609 -12.53 9.51 1.08
CA THR A 609 -12.37 8.81 2.36
C THR A 609 -11.96 9.81 3.44
N SER A 610 -12.71 9.87 4.53
CA SER A 610 -12.43 10.77 5.65
C SER A 610 -12.41 10.03 6.98
N GLY A 611 -11.34 10.20 7.75
CA GLY A 611 -11.23 9.76 9.15
C GLY A 611 -10.76 10.92 9.99
N TRP A 612 -11.66 11.58 10.71
CA TRP A 612 -11.35 12.85 11.38
C TRP A 612 -11.59 12.74 12.87
N THR A 613 -10.53 12.37 13.58
CA THR A 613 -10.57 12.19 15.03
C THR A 613 -10.34 13.51 15.74
N LYS A 614 -11.28 13.86 16.61
CA LYS A 614 -11.14 14.93 17.59
C LYS A 614 -10.78 14.34 18.93
N VAL A 615 -9.94 15.05 19.68
CA VAL A 615 -9.57 14.70 21.06
C VAL A 615 -10.06 15.80 21.98
N SER A 616 -10.79 15.47 23.04
CA SER A 616 -11.23 16.42 24.07
C SER A 616 -10.08 16.78 25.01
N ALA A 617 -10.28 17.81 25.85
CA ALA A 617 -9.31 18.16 26.90
C ALA A 617 -9.10 17.02 27.92
N THR A 618 -10.08 16.13 28.08
CA THR A 618 -10.01 14.94 28.95
C THR A 618 -9.47 13.70 28.23
N GLY A 619 -9.03 13.83 26.97
CA GLY A 619 -8.48 12.73 26.17
C GLY A 619 -9.50 11.86 25.44
N THR A 620 -10.80 12.13 25.58
CA THR A 620 -11.87 11.39 24.90
C THR A 620 -11.84 11.66 23.40
N THR A 621 -11.94 10.60 22.59
CA THR A 621 -11.94 10.70 21.12
C THR A 621 -13.34 10.68 20.54
N SER A 622 -13.61 11.51 19.52
CA SER A 622 -14.84 11.49 18.71
C SER A 622 -14.52 11.68 17.23
N GLN A 623 -15.46 11.35 16.34
CA GLN A 623 -15.30 11.55 14.90
C GLN A 623 -16.06 12.78 14.40
N ASN A 624 -15.48 13.49 13.43
CA ASN A 624 -16.17 14.55 12.69
C ASN A 624 -15.75 14.56 11.21
N ASN A 625 -16.06 13.46 10.51
CA ASN A 625 -15.56 13.20 9.16
C ASN A 625 -16.02 14.24 8.13
N TRP A 626 -17.23 14.78 8.29
CA TRP A 626 -17.79 15.78 7.38
C TRP A 626 -18.92 16.58 8.00
N TRP A 627 -19.14 17.78 7.45
CA TRP A 627 -20.31 18.60 7.69
C TRP A 627 -20.75 19.29 6.38
N PHE A 628 -21.95 18.98 5.89
CA PHE A 628 -22.44 19.43 4.59
C PHE A 628 -23.79 20.17 4.69
N PRO A 629 -23.88 21.29 5.44
CA PRO A 629 -25.14 22.02 5.60
C PRO A 629 -25.74 22.51 4.26
N ASN A 630 -24.90 22.74 3.24
CA ASN A 630 -25.33 23.15 1.90
C ASN A 630 -25.03 22.10 0.82
N GLY A 631 -24.88 20.83 1.21
CA GLY A 631 -24.48 19.74 0.31
C GLY A 631 -25.46 19.46 -0.84
N SER A 632 -26.71 19.90 -0.73
CA SER A 632 -27.77 19.74 -1.74
C SER A 632 -28.27 21.06 -2.33
N THR A 633 -27.64 22.19 -1.98
CA THR A 633 -28.07 23.52 -2.45
C THR A 633 -27.75 23.68 -3.94
N ASN A 634 -28.71 24.21 -4.71
CA ASN A 634 -28.55 24.58 -6.13
C ASN A 634 -27.88 23.51 -6.99
N GLY A 635 -28.34 22.26 -6.88
CA GLY A 635 -27.84 21.13 -7.68
C GLY A 635 -26.50 20.58 -7.22
N SER A 636 -26.01 20.97 -6.05
CA SER A 636 -24.82 20.36 -5.44
C SER A 636 -25.08 18.91 -5.03
N LEU A 637 -24.02 18.10 -5.08
CA LEU A 637 -24.04 16.67 -4.79
C LEU A 637 -22.97 16.32 -3.76
N THR A 638 -23.39 15.75 -2.63
CA THR A 638 -22.50 15.11 -1.66
C THR A 638 -22.86 13.62 -1.54
N ALA A 639 -22.08 12.74 -2.17
CA ALA A 639 -22.43 11.32 -2.30
C ALA A 639 -21.24 10.38 -2.11
N ASN A 640 -21.49 9.14 -1.69
CA ASN A 640 -20.50 8.06 -1.65
C ASN A 640 -19.19 8.38 -0.89
N ASN A 641 -19.21 9.32 0.06
CA ASN A 641 -18.06 9.57 0.92
C ASN A 641 -17.99 8.47 1.99
N ALA A 642 -16.81 7.87 2.16
CA ALA A 642 -16.55 6.80 3.11
C ALA A 642 -15.96 7.36 4.40
N GLY A 643 -16.58 7.02 5.53
CA GLY A 643 -16.07 7.34 6.86
C GLY A 643 -15.14 6.25 7.36
N LEU A 644 -13.97 6.64 7.86
CA LEU A 644 -13.13 5.76 8.66
C LEU A 644 -13.46 5.94 10.14
N GLY A 645 -13.13 4.94 10.95
CA GLY A 645 -13.24 5.00 12.41
C GLY A 645 -12.18 5.90 13.04
N THR A 646 -11.91 5.69 14.33
CA THR A 646 -10.85 6.42 15.05
C THR A 646 -9.49 6.24 14.40
N GLN A 647 -8.84 7.38 14.16
CA GLN A 647 -7.52 7.49 13.55
C GLN A 647 -6.46 7.69 14.63
N THR A 648 -5.24 7.25 14.32
CA THR A 648 -4.06 7.30 15.20
C THR A 648 -2.90 7.93 14.44
N LEU A 649 -1.79 8.20 15.13
CA LEU A 649 -0.56 8.63 14.46
C LEU A 649 -0.06 7.58 13.47
N ASP A 650 -0.26 6.28 13.77
CA ASP A 650 0.08 5.20 12.84
C ASP A 650 -0.77 5.24 11.56
N SER A 651 -2.05 5.61 11.66
CA SER A 651 -2.89 5.72 10.46
C SER A 651 -2.50 6.92 9.59
N GLU A 652 -2.11 8.05 10.20
CA GLU A 652 -1.50 9.19 9.47
C GLU A 652 -0.20 8.78 8.77
N GLN A 653 0.68 8.03 9.46
CA GLN A 653 1.93 7.54 8.88
C GLN A 653 1.69 6.56 7.72
N ALA A 654 0.68 5.68 7.83
CA ALA A 654 0.31 4.77 6.75
C ALA A 654 -0.13 5.50 5.47
N GLU A 655 -0.78 6.67 5.59
CA GLU A 655 -1.14 7.50 4.44
C GLU A 655 0.08 8.11 3.75
N PHE A 656 1.12 8.49 4.51
CA PHE A 656 2.38 8.94 3.93
C PHE A 656 3.06 7.84 3.12
N VAL A 657 3.18 6.64 3.70
CA VAL A 657 3.75 5.46 3.02
C VAL A 657 2.96 5.11 1.76
N ARG A 658 1.62 5.18 1.82
CA ARG A 658 0.75 4.98 0.66
C ARG A 658 1.03 6.00 -0.44
N TRP A 659 1.17 7.27 -0.08
CA TRP A 659 1.45 8.33 -1.06
C TRP A 659 2.86 8.19 -1.66
N GLN A 660 3.86 7.85 -0.87
CA GLN A 660 5.21 7.54 -1.36
C GLN A 660 5.21 6.35 -2.34
N SER A 661 4.42 5.31 -2.05
CA SER A 661 4.25 4.16 -2.95
C SER A 661 3.61 4.59 -4.27
N LYS A 662 2.64 5.51 -4.22
CA LYS A 662 2.01 6.11 -5.40
C LYS A 662 3.00 6.92 -6.24
N LEU A 663 3.88 7.72 -5.61
CA LEU A 663 4.96 8.42 -6.30
C LEU A 663 5.91 7.45 -7.02
N SER A 664 6.36 6.42 -6.31
CA SER A 664 7.27 5.41 -6.84
C SER A 664 6.66 4.69 -8.06
N ALA A 665 5.40 4.25 -7.95
CA ALA A 665 4.68 3.61 -9.05
C ALA A 665 4.50 4.53 -10.26
N ALA A 666 4.39 5.84 -10.04
CA ALA A 666 4.29 6.84 -11.11
C ALA A 666 5.67 7.29 -11.66
N GLY A 667 6.79 6.83 -11.09
CA GLY A 667 8.12 7.29 -11.46
C GLY A 667 8.38 8.77 -11.13
N ILE A 668 7.69 9.31 -10.12
CA ILE A 668 7.76 10.72 -9.75
C ILE A 668 8.75 10.93 -8.59
N VAL A 669 9.61 11.93 -8.76
CA VAL A 669 10.52 12.43 -7.72
C VAL A 669 10.11 13.85 -7.37
N VAL A 670 10.00 14.14 -6.07
CA VAL A 670 9.55 15.42 -5.52
C VAL A 670 10.71 16.21 -4.96
N GLY A 671 10.70 17.52 -5.17
CA GLY A 671 11.71 18.46 -4.68
C GLY A 671 12.94 18.58 -5.58
N ALA A 672 13.85 19.48 -5.17
CA ALA A 672 15.11 19.73 -5.86
C ALA A 672 16.07 18.53 -5.75
N ARG A 673 16.74 18.22 -6.85
CA ARG A 673 17.75 17.17 -7.02
C ARG A 673 19.14 17.67 -6.68
#